data_AF-A0A1G0YVY0-F1
#
_entry.id   AF-A0A1G0YVY0-F1
#
_cell.length_a   1.000
_cell.length_b   1.000
_cell.length_c   1.000
_cell.angle_alpha   90.00
_cell.angle_beta   90.00
_cell.angle_gamma   90.00
#
_symmetry.space_group_name_H-M   'P 1'
#
loop_
_entity.id
_entity.type
_entity.pdbx_description
1 polymer ?
#
loop_
_entity_poly.entity_id
_entity_poly.type
_entity_poly.pdbx_seq_one_letter_code
_entity_poly.pdbx_strand_id
1 'polypeptide(L)'
;MKNLLAASVILCGIIGFLSNAQAAEEKIKIRSDFPGGNLIVTKNEGATVEIAPDLRDSAPWFYWNFEAEVIQPGRVDFSFADGMKMAAKGPAVSLDGGRTWQWLAPDHFKFSSPATKDSPANPKDSFYYEFKEKGEKVRFSMAIPYLQSNLDEFLKKNASNPNLTQSVLTKTRKGLPVELLQIGKLAPGVKAVLVAARNHACESMASYVLEGFLQEAMSDSPFGVEFRKKYVLYAVPIVDKDGVQAGDQGKGRKPHDHNRDYGQTQIYPEVKAIQELADSKNVEFALDFHCPSIRGDVHEIFYFDGTKVPHIYENTMELVRWMKEERPPAITSWEAVYLKPAKEPAQIEGLPFAVYFAAKKGMIFAATLEIPYAQTSTPLDAALAREYGKGFLRAWVRTEFVSASPESVREEGDNAKFVAFQKSFKGSPADMEKIANECLNNEKSPALYRIEASNQLGMLRFRQTFASKNDSRKYQEALDCYQMALKDPNATSVQKSGALTQRVIIVCLDPASTPERVENFLAEFLSFPASSPAQQSDVYGALSLFYEKKENYDKALEYVKKQLPVAARYYKGRVLNKTADIYDLMQQKDKAIEIRKESVEYLRKQLFPVIETGIFAPMMANDLFDALNGIPGATLEEKKEAANLALNHKVCPAWVKEKINKALSELEKK
;
A
#
# COMPACT_ATOMS: atom_id res chain seq x y z
N MET A 1 58.47 -24.79 89.84
CA MET A 1 58.89 -26.21 89.90
C MET A 1 58.14 -26.98 88.83
N LYS A 2 58.89 -27.48 87.83
CA LYS A 2 58.66 -28.67 86.98
C LYS A 2 57.33 -28.88 86.21
N ASN A 3 57.50 -28.89 84.88
CA ASN A 3 56.96 -29.85 83.88
C ASN A 3 55.45 -29.79 83.54
N LEU A 4 54.95 -30.03 82.32
CA LEU A 4 55.41 -30.08 80.91
C LEU A 4 54.13 -30.46 80.10
N LEU A 5 54.08 -30.14 78.79
CA LEU A 5 53.15 -30.66 77.74
C LEU A 5 51.67 -30.20 77.78
N ALA A 6 50.99 -29.89 76.67
CA ALA A 6 51.26 -30.04 75.24
C ALA A 6 50.46 -29.00 74.42
N ALA A 7 50.92 -28.77 73.19
CA ALA A 7 50.37 -27.88 72.18
C ALA A 7 49.02 -28.34 71.62
N SER A 8 48.21 -27.39 71.14
CA SER A 8 47.46 -27.46 69.88
C SER A 8 46.87 -26.09 69.53
N VAL A 9 47.34 -25.53 68.42
CA VAL A 9 46.90 -24.25 67.84
C VAL A 9 45.68 -24.52 66.96
N ILE A 10 44.56 -23.83 67.21
CA ILE A 10 43.36 -23.88 66.37
C ILE A 10 43.49 -22.81 65.27
N LEU A 11 43.49 -23.25 64.03
CA LEU A 11 43.48 -22.46 62.81
C LEU A 11 42.02 -22.11 62.45
N CYS A 12 41.61 -20.84 62.53
CA CYS A 12 40.35 -20.38 61.95
C CYS A 12 40.61 -19.80 60.55
N GLY A 13 40.15 -20.51 59.51
CA GLY A 13 40.17 -20.05 58.12
C GLY A 13 39.03 -19.08 57.82
N ILE A 14 39.36 -17.96 57.16
CA ILE A 14 38.41 -17.03 56.56
C ILE A 14 38.16 -17.51 55.12
N ILE A 15 36.91 -17.90 54.83
CA ILE A 15 36.45 -18.22 53.47
C ILE A 15 35.95 -16.92 52.84
N GLY A 16 36.65 -16.46 51.79
CA GLY A 16 36.19 -15.38 50.92
C GLY A 16 35.13 -15.88 49.95
N PHE A 17 33.97 -15.22 49.93
CA PHE A 17 32.96 -15.41 48.90
C PHE A 17 33.39 -14.65 47.63
N LEU A 18 33.75 -15.39 46.58
CA LEU A 18 33.79 -14.89 45.21
C LEU A 18 32.40 -15.03 44.59
N SER A 19 31.77 -13.91 44.26
CA SER A 19 30.55 -13.88 43.46
C SER A 19 30.88 -14.21 42.00
N ASN A 20 30.51 -15.40 41.54
CA ASN A 20 30.48 -15.74 40.11
C ASN A 20 29.35 -14.94 39.43
N ALA A 21 29.71 -13.87 38.72
CA ALA A 21 28.83 -13.29 37.72
C ALA A 21 28.83 -14.24 36.51
N GLN A 22 27.81 -15.08 36.40
CA GLN A 22 27.56 -15.89 35.21
C GLN A 22 27.23 -14.93 34.05
N ALA A 23 28.13 -14.78 33.08
CA ALA A 23 27.82 -14.08 31.85
C ALA A 23 26.59 -14.76 31.20
N ALA A 24 25.54 -14.00 30.93
CA ALA A 24 24.36 -14.53 30.25
C ALA A 24 24.79 -15.09 28.89
N GLU A 25 24.40 -16.34 28.61
CA GLU A 25 24.73 -17.00 27.35
C GLU A 25 24.07 -16.22 26.20
N GLU A 26 24.89 -15.72 25.26
CA GLU A 26 24.42 -14.91 24.14
C GLU A 26 23.43 -15.75 23.30
N LYS A 27 22.15 -15.36 23.24
CA LYS A 27 21.13 -16.11 22.46
C LYS A 27 20.93 -15.59 21.05
N ILE A 28 21.36 -14.37 20.75
CA ILE A 28 21.19 -13.74 19.45
C ILE A 28 22.37 -12.81 19.14
N LYS A 29 22.87 -12.89 17.90
CA LYS A 29 23.87 -11.97 17.34
C LYS A 29 23.17 -10.97 16.44
N ILE A 30 23.56 -9.70 16.53
CA ILE A 30 22.97 -8.62 15.74
C ILE A 30 24.09 -7.91 15.00
N ARG A 31 23.86 -7.62 13.72
CA ARG A 31 24.81 -6.89 12.88
C ARG A 31 24.12 -5.92 11.93
N SER A 32 24.84 -4.87 11.58
CA SER A 32 24.42 -3.81 10.66
C SER A 32 25.56 -3.36 9.72
N ASP A 33 26.67 -4.11 9.68
CA ASP A 33 27.85 -3.87 8.84
C ASP A 33 27.66 -4.41 7.41
N PHE A 34 26.64 -3.91 6.72
CA PHE A 34 26.35 -4.17 5.31
C PHE A 34 25.75 -2.91 4.67
N PRO A 35 25.71 -2.81 3.31
CA PRO A 35 25.16 -1.63 2.65
C PRO A 35 23.73 -1.32 3.12
N GLY A 36 23.51 -0.08 3.57
CA GLY A 36 22.23 0.35 4.13
C GLY A 36 21.93 -0.17 5.53
N GLY A 37 22.86 -0.87 6.19
CA GLY A 37 22.68 -1.34 7.56
C GLY A 37 22.78 -0.20 8.58
N ASN A 38 21.89 -0.19 9.56
CA ASN A 38 21.83 0.82 10.62
C ASN A 38 21.14 0.25 11.87
N LEU A 39 21.85 0.23 13.00
CA LEU A 39 21.29 -0.07 14.31
C LEU A 39 22.32 0.18 15.41
N ILE A 40 21.86 0.59 16.59
CA ILE A 40 22.56 0.46 17.87
C ILE A 40 21.79 -0.53 18.74
N VAL A 41 22.49 -1.50 19.33
CA VAL A 41 21.96 -2.37 20.39
C VAL A 41 22.28 -1.72 21.73
N THR A 42 21.25 -1.26 22.45
CA THR A 42 21.44 -0.62 23.77
C THR A 42 21.46 -1.65 24.89
N LYS A 43 20.77 -2.79 24.72
CA LYS A 43 20.75 -3.91 25.66
C LYS A 43 20.46 -5.23 24.96
N ASN A 44 21.16 -6.30 25.32
CA ASN A 44 20.92 -7.66 24.81
C ASN A 44 20.92 -8.67 25.96
N GLU A 45 19.75 -9.23 26.28
CA GLU A 45 19.55 -10.28 27.30
C GLU A 45 19.21 -11.63 26.65
N GLY A 46 19.51 -11.77 25.35
CA GLY A 46 19.25 -12.96 24.56
C GLY A 46 17.80 -13.06 24.07
N ALA A 47 16.83 -13.24 24.97
CA ALA A 47 15.41 -13.32 24.61
C ALA A 47 14.77 -11.93 24.41
N THR A 48 15.37 -10.90 24.99
CA THR A 48 14.92 -9.50 24.90
C THR A 48 16.08 -8.62 24.45
N VAL A 49 15.84 -7.80 23.43
CA VAL A 49 16.83 -6.89 22.87
C VAL A 49 16.24 -5.49 22.80
N GLU A 50 16.96 -4.52 23.34
CA GLU A 50 16.64 -3.11 23.18
C GLU A 50 17.54 -2.48 22.10
N ILE A 51 16.91 -1.76 21.17
CA ILE A 51 17.52 -1.26 19.94
C ILE A 51 17.17 0.21 19.70
N ALA A 52 18.02 0.90 18.94
CA ALA A 52 17.79 2.27 18.49
C ALA A 52 18.39 2.50 17.10
N PRO A 53 17.87 3.47 16.31
CA PRO A 53 18.59 4.01 15.16
C PRO A 53 20.00 4.50 15.53
N ASP A 54 20.98 4.21 14.67
CA ASP A 54 22.31 4.82 14.74
C ASP A 54 22.29 6.22 14.11
N LEU A 55 22.26 7.24 14.96
CA LEU A 55 22.19 8.66 14.58
C LEU A 55 23.60 9.23 14.34
N ARG A 56 24.19 8.95 13.17
CA ARG A 56 25.58 9.33 12.88
C ARG A 56 25.78 10.79 12.47
N ASP A 57 25.00 11.27 11.50
CA ASP A 57 25.21 12.58 10.86
C ASP A 57 23.93 13.39 10.63
N SER A 58 22.81 12.91 11.16
CA SER A 58 21.46 13.41 10.92
C SER A 58 20.82 13.80 12.25
N ALA A 59 19.81 14.67 12.21
CA ALA A 59 18.98 14.94 13.38
C ALA A 59 18.23 13.67 13.85
N PRO A 60 17.73 13.60 15.10
CA PRO A 60 16.94 12.46 15.57
C PRO A 60 15.78 12.13 14.64
N TRP A 61 15.75 10.89 14.17
CA TRP A 61 14.75 10.38 13.23
C TRP A 61 14.54 8.86 13.46
N PHE A 62 14.18 8.06 12.46
CA PHE A 62 13.68 6.68 12.66
C PHE A 62 14.26 5.56 11.78
N TYR A 63 15.33 5.77 11.01
CA TYR A 63 15.84 4.69 10.13
C TYR A 63 16.61 3.61 10.88
N TRP A 64 16.37 2.35 10.53
CA TRP A 64 17.12 1.19 10.99
C TRP A 64 16.93 0.03 10.00
N ASN A 65 17.93 -0.83 9.90
CA ASN A 65 18.00 -2.00 9.03
C ASN A 65 19.13 -2.92 9.53
N PHE A 66 18.80 -4.13 9.98
CA PHE A 66 19.78 -5.01 10.61
C PHE A 66 19.50 -6.48 10.33
N GLU A 67 20.50 -7.32 10.58
CA GLU A 67 20.41 -8.78 10.53
C GLU A 67 20.54 -9.34 11.95
N ALA A 68 19.67 -10.28 12.28
CA ALA A 68 19.68 -11.02 13.52
C ALA A 68 19.92 -12.50 13.22
N GLU A 69 20.91 -13.10 13.88
CA GLU A 69 21.26 -14.52 13.79
C GLU A 69 21.02 -15.18 15.16
N VAL A 70 20.11 -16.15 15.21
CA VAL A 70 19.79 -16.83 16.46
C VAL A 70 20.84 -17.88 16.80
N ILE A 71 21.28 -17.92 18.06
CA ILE A 71 22.19 -18.97 18.58
C ILE A 71 21.39 -20.14 19.16
N GLN A 72 20.24 -19.86 19.77
CA GLN A 72 19.30 -20.84 20.31
C GLN A 72 17.87 -20.54 19.78
N PRO A 73 17.20 -21.47 19.06
CA PRO A 73 15.85 -21.24 18.55
C PRO A 73 14.86 -20.79 19.62
N GLY A 74 13.88 -20.01 19.21
CA GLY A 74 12.85 -19.49 20.10
C GLY A 74 12.42 -18.07 19.74
N ARG A 75 11.51 -17.56 20.57
CA ARG A 75 11.03 -16.18 20.48
C ARG A 75 12.11 -15.21 20.96
N VAL A 76 12.30 -14.14 20.19
CA VAL A 76 13.09 -12.97 20.59
C VAL A 76 12.24 -11.72 20.43
N ASP A 77 12.19 -10.92 21.49
CA ASP A 77 11.46 -9.66 21.57
C ASP A 77 12.44 -8.48 21.36
N PHE A 78 12.14 -7.63 20.39
CA PHE A 78 12.86 -6.40 20.09
C PHE A 78 12.02 -5.20 20.53
N SER A 79 12.65 -4.23 21.20
CA SER A 79 11.97 -3.01 21.61
C SER A 79 12.83 -1.77 21.35
N PHE A 80 12.21 -0.68 20.93
CA PHE A 80 12.93 0.57 20.71
C PHE A 80 13.11 1.34 22.01
N ALA A 81 14.27 1.95 22.21
CA ALA A 81 14.56 2.74 23.42
C ALA A 81 13.52 3.86 23.64
N ASP A 82 13.04 4.50 22.57
CA ASP A 82 12.00 5.52 22.64
C ASP A 82 11.11 5.61 21.39
N GLY A 83 9.89 6.10 21.62
CA GLY A 83 9.03 6.71 20.60
C GLY A 83 8.61 5.81 19.44
N MET A 84 8.30 6.50 18.34
CA MET A 84 7.76 5.94 17.10
C MET A 84 8.89 5.66 16.11
N LYS A 85 9.15 4.38 15.84
CA LYS A 85 10.26 3.87 15.02
C LYS A 85 9.82 2.82 13.98
N MET A 86 8.57 2.37 13.97
CA MET A 86 8.04 1.40 13.00
C MET A 86 6.99 2.01 12.07
N ALA A 87 6.99 1.59 10.81
CA ALA A 87 5.96 1.95 9.82
C ALA A 87 4.58 1.38 10.21
N ALA A 88 3.52 1.85 9.55
CA ALA A 88 2.13 1.44 9.81
C ALA A 88 1.86 -0.09 9.65
N LYS A 89 2.77 -0.82 9.00
CA LYS A 89 2.73 -2.28 8.85
C LYS A 89 3.74 -3.03 9.73
N GLY A 90 4.34 -2.35 10.71
CA GLY A 90 5.44 -2.90 11.50
C GLY A 90 6.73 -3.02 10.69
N PRO A 91 7.68 -3.86 11.14
CA PRO A 91 8.92 -4.15 10.43
C PRO A 91 8.69 -4.82 9.07
N ALA A 92 9.52 -4.47 8.08
CA ALA A 92 9.77 -5.32 6.94
C ALA A 92 10.75 -6.45 7.35
N VAL A 93 10.51 -7.67 6.87
CA VAL A 93 11.24 -8.89 7.21
C VAL A 93 11.77 -9.55 5.94
N SER A 94 13.02 -9.99 5.97
CA SER A 94 13.63 -10.78 4.90
C SER A 94 14.33 -12.02 5.44
N LEU A 95 14.06 -13.16 4.79
CA LEU A 95 14.60 -14.48 5.14
C LEU A 95 15.73 -14.94 4.19
N ASP A 96 16.08 -14.12 3.21
CA ASP A 96 16.97 -14.50 2.11
C ASP A 96 18.15 -13.54 1.94
N GLY A 97 18.53 -12.87 3.03
CA GLY A 97 19.64 -11.93 3.06
C GLY A 97 19.29 -10.56 2.44
N GLY A 98 18.03 -10.15 2.52
CA GLY A 98 17.56 -8.84 2.06
C GLY A 98 17.21 -8.77 0.57
N ARG A 99 17.04 -9.91 -0.12
CA ARG A 99 16.67 -9.95 -1.54
C ARG A 99 15.16 -9.78 -1.72
N THR A 100 14.37 -10.48 -0.90
CA THR A 100 12.91 -10.34 -0.85
C THR A 100 12.45 -9.93 0.54
N TRP A 101 11.37 -9.15 0.59
CA TRP A 101 10.85 -8.55 1.82
C TRP A 101 9.35 -8.72 1.91
N GLN A 102 8.85 -8.95 3.12
CA GLN A 102 7.43 -8.97 3.45
C GLN A 102 7.20 -8.21 4.76
N TRP A 103 6.00 -7.69 4.96
CA TRP A 103 5.64 -7.07 6.24
C TRP A 103 5.47 -8.15 7.32
N LEU A 104 5.91 -7.84 8.54
CA LEU A 104 5.70 -8.70 9.71
C LEU A 104 4.19 -8.85 10.00
N ALA A 105 3.80 -10.00 10.55
CA ALA A 105 2.41 -10.26 10.89
C ALA A 105 1.86 -9.20 11.88
N PRO A 106 0.62 -8.69 11.71
CA PRO A 106 0.07 -7.59 12.52
C PRO A 106 0.02 -7.85 14.03
N ASP A 107 -0.08 -9.11 14.45
CA ASP A 107 -0.11 -9.57 15.84
C ASP A 107 1.29 -9.76 16.44
N HIS A 108 2.35 -9.55 15.65
CA HIS A 108 3.75 -9.68 16.07
C HIS A 108 4.41 -8.35 16.44
N PHE A 109 3.69 -7.23 16.42
CA PHE A 109 4.22 -5.93 16.82
C PHE A 109 3.21 -5.09 17.61
N LYS A 110 3.72 -4.13 18.37
CA LYS A 110 2.96 -3.16 19.15
C LYS A 110 3.53 -1.77 18.95
N PHE A 111 2.64 -0.83 18.64
CA PHE A 111 3.00 0.58 18.49
C PHE A 111 3.05 1.29 19.84
N SER A 112 3.96 2.25 19.99
CA SER A 112 3.90 3.23 21.06
C SER A 112 2.56 3.96 21.01
N SER A 113 1.86 4.03 22.12
CA SER A 113 0.54 4.64 22.26
C SER A 113 0.39 5.37 23.59
N PRO A 114 -0.34 6.50 23.63
CA PRO A 114 -0.73 7.10 24.90
C PRO A 114 -1.70 6.18 25.66
N ALA A 115 -1.86 6.42 26.96
CA ALA A 115 -2.88 5.74 27.74
C ALA A 115 -4.28 6.13 27.22
N THR A 116 -5.17 5.15 27.13
CA THR A 116 -6.60 5.36 26.89
C THR A 116 -7.40 4.95 28.12
N LYS A 117 -8.73 5.15 28.13
CA LYS A 117 -9.59 4.67 29.22
C LYS A 117 -9.52 3.15 29.40
N ASP A 118 -9.29 2.42 28.31
CA ASP A 118 -9.39 0.97 28.25
C ASP A 118 -8.02 0.28 28.12
N SER A 119 -6.91 1.03 28.04
CA SER A 119 -5.58 0.45 27.85
C SER A 119 -4.48 1.35 28.42
N PRO A 120 -3.47 0.78 29.13
CA PRO A 120 -2.33 1.54 29.60
C PRO A 120 -1.52 2.09 28.41
N ALA A 121 -0.73 3.13 28.66
CA ALA A 121 0.20 3.64 27.67
C ALA A 121 1.21 2.55 27.27
N ASN A 122 1.52 2.47 25.98
CA ASN A 122 2.70 1.76 25.50
C ASN A 122 3.78 2.80 25.17
N PRO A 123 4.86 2.92 25.95
CA PRO A 123 5.81 4.02 25.75
C PRO A 123 6.70 3.85 24.51
N LYS A 124 6.79 2.64 23.95
CA LYS A 124 7.73 2.30 22.88
C LYS A 124 7.15 1.36 21.83
N ASP A 125 7.66 1.50 20.61
CA ASP A 125 7.50 0.50 19.58
C ASP A 125 8.22 -0.81 19.95
N SER A 126 7.61 -1.95 19.66
CA SER A 126 8.20 -3.27 19.88
C SER A 126 7.66 -4.30 18.91
N PHE A 127 8.43 -5.35 18.64
CA PHE A 127 8.02 -6.50 17.84
C PHE A 127 8.72 -7.76 18.32
N TYR A 128 8.21 -8.92 17.92
CA TYR A 128 8.88 -10.19 18.18
C TYR A 128 8.97 -11.04 16.92
N TYR A 129 9.94 -11.95 16.92
CA TYR A 129 10.11 -12.95 15.88
C TYR A 129 10.37 -14.32 16.51
N GLU A 130 9.81 -15.37 15.91
CA GLU A 130 10.02 -16.74 16.35
C GLU A 130 11.02 -17.44 15.43
N PHE A 131 12.27 -17.51 15.86
CA PHE A 131 13.29 -18.25 15.14
C PHE A 131 13.08 -19.75 15.33
N LYS A 132 13.10 -20.51 14.24
CA LYS A 132 12.81 -21.93 14.18
C LYS A 132 14.05 -22.79 14.25
N GLU A 133 15.19 -22.31 13.72
CA GLU A 133 16.40 -23.11 13.58
C GLU A 133 17.64 -22.40 14.11
N LYS A 134 18.61 -23.17 14.62
CA LYS A 134 19.88 -22.63 15.11
C LYS A 134 20.66 -22.05 13.93
N GLY A 135 21.13 -20.82 14.06
CA GLY A 135 21.84 -20.10 13.00
C GLY A 135 20.92 -19.50 11.94
N GLU A 136 19.59 -19.55 12.12
CA GLU A 136 18.65 -18.83 11.27
C GLU A 136 18.97 -17.33 11.28
N LYS A 137 19.01 -16.74 10.08
CA LYS A 137 19.29 -15.33 9.85
C LYS A 137 18.07 -14.64 9.29
N VAL A 138 17.66 -13.56 9.95
CA VAL A 138 16.52 -12.76 9.53
C VAL A 138 16.93 -11.31 9.52
N ARG A 139 16.59 -10.59 8.45
CA ARG A 139 16.75 -9.14 8.39
C ARG A 139 15.45 -8.45 8.73
N PHE A 140 15.58 -7.37 9.49
CA PHE A 140 14.49 -6.49 9.86
C PHE A 140 14.83 -5.07 9.43
N SER A 141 13.85 -4.36 8.88
CA SER A 141 14.02 -2.97 8.49
C SER A 141 12.75 -2.15 8.75
N MET A 142 12.95 -0.85 8.97
CA MET A 142 11.87 0.13 9.18
C MET A 142 10.86 0.14 8.03
N ALA A 143 11.36 0.02 6.80
CA ALA A 143 10.60 -0.16 5.57
C ALA A 143 11.42 -1.02 4.60
N ILE A 144 10.84 -1.45 3.49
CA ILE A 144 11.55 -2.27 2.49
C ILE A 144 12.74 -1.47 1.92
N PRO A 145 14.00 -1.87 2.17
CA PRO A 145 15.17 -1.12 1.71
C PRO A 145 15.30 -1.14 0.19
N TYR A 146 15.78 -0.03 -0.37
CA TYR A 146 16.23 0.06 -1.76
C TYR A 146 17.69 0.51 -1.74
N LEU A 147 18.59 -0.38 -2.17
CA LEU A 147 20.03 -0.18 -2.17
C LEU A 147 20.55 -0.03 -3.60
N GLN A 148 21.83 0.32 -3.75
CA GLN A 148 22.48 0.36 -5.06
C GLN A 148 22.36 -0.98 -5.80
N SER A 149 22.43 -2.11 -5.11
CA SER A 149 22.27 -3.43 -5.74
C SER A 149 20.91 -3.60 -6.42
N ASN A 150 19.85 -2.95 -5.91
CA ASN A 150 18.55 -2.96 -6.55
C ASN A 150 18.56 -2.10 -7.83
N LEU A 151 19.19 -0.93 -7.78
CA LEU A 151 19.39 -0.08 -8.97
C LEU A 151 20.22 -0.83 -10.03
N ASP A 152 21.30 -1.48 -9.63
CA ASP A 152 22.17 -2.26 -10.51
C ASP A 152 21.41 -3.42 -11.17
N GLU A 153 20.55 -4.11 -10.42
CA GLU A 153 19.68 -5.16 -10.97
C GLU A 153 18.69 -4.60 -11.98
N PHE A 154 18.04 -3.47 -11.66
CA PHE A 154 17.15 -2.77 -12.58
C PHE A 154 17.86 -2.37 -13.86
N LEU A 155 19.05 -1.77 -13.77
CA LEU A 155 19.84 -1.34 -14.92
C LEU A 155 20.32 -2.53 -15.75
N LYS A 156 20.79 -3.60 -15.10
CA LYS A 156 21.20 -4.83 -15.77
C LYS A 156 20.05 -5.45 -16.56
N LYS A 157 18.85 -5.49 -15.98
CA LYS A 157 17.64 -6.01 -16.65
C LYS A 157 17.26 -5.20 -17.89
N ASN A 158 17.59 -3.90 -17.91
CA ASN A 158 17.20 -2.98 -18.98
C ASN A 158 18.38 -2.50 -19.84
N ALA A 159 19.56 -3.14 -19.72
CA ALA A 159 20.78 -2.70 -20.41
C ALA A 159 20.64 -2.70 -21.94
N SER A 160 19.77 -3.56 -22.49
CA SER A 160 19.48 -3.64 -23.93
C SER A 160 18.28 -2.78 -24.37
N ASN A 161 17.65 -2.01 -23.47
CA ASN A 161 16.51 -1.18 -23.83
C ASN A 161 17.00 0.04 -24.65
N PRO A 162 16.56 0.20 -25.91
CA PRO A 162 17.07 1.27 -26.79
C PRO A 162 16.63 2.67 -26.36
N ASN A 163 15.64 2.77 -25.47
CA ASN A 163 15.11 4.03 -24.97
C ASN A 163 15.83 4.52 -23.71
N LEU A 164 16.70 3.70 -23.10
CA LEU A 164 17.43 4.02 -21.87
C LEU A 164 18.89 4.33 -22.19
N THR A 165 19.38 5.47 -21.73
CA THR A 165 20.81 5.80 -21.72
C THR A 165 21.25 6.06 -20.29
N GLN A 166 22.30 5.37 -19.85
CA GLN A 166 22.93 5.57 -18.54
C GLN A 166 24.21 6.38 -18.70
N SER A 167 24.41 7.35 -17.82
CA SER A 167 25.65 8.10 -17.68
C SER A 167 25.93 8.42 -16.21
N VAL A 168 27.07 9.06 -15.93
CA VAL A 168 27.41 9.56 -14.60
C VAL A 168 27.16 11.06 -14.60
N LEU A 169 26.27 11.53 -13.72
CA LEU A 169 25.98 12.95 -13.53
C LEU A 169 27.18 13.67 -12.92
N THR A 170 27.69 13.10 -11.83
CA THR A 170 28.77 13.64 -11.02
C THR A 170 29.29 12.55 -10.08
N LYS A 171 30.18 12.89 -9.15
CA LYS A 171 30.57 12.05 -8.02
C LYS A 171 30.16 12.69 -6.71
N THR A 172 29.74 11.88 -5.74
CA THR A 172 29.47 12.31 -4.36
C THR A 172 30.74 12.80 -3.68
N ARG A 173 30.62 13.35 -2.47
CA ARG A 173 31.77 13.78 -1.65
C ARG A 173 32.69 12.61 -1.26
N LYS A 174 32.18 11.39 -1.14
CA LYS A 174 33.01 10.17 -0.95
C LYS A 174 33.48 9.54 -2.28
N GLY A 175 33.23 10.20 -3.42
CA GLY A 175 33.73 9.77 -4.73
C GLY A 175 32.89 8.69 -5.42
N LEU A 176 31.70 8.37 -4.92
CA LEU A 176 30.79 7.42 -5.57
C LEU A 176 30.15 8.05 -6.82
N PRO A 177 30.02 7.34 -7.94
CA PRO A 177 29.37 7.87 -9.13
C PRO A 177 27.86 8.04 -8.86
N VAL A 178 27.31 9.19 -9.23
CA VAL A 178 25.87 9.45 -9.19
C VAL A 178 25.30 9.20 -10.58
N GLU A 179 24.38 8.25 -10.71
CA GLU A 179 23.78 7.87 -12.00
C GLU A 179 22.83 8.96 -12.53
N LEU A 180 22.96 9.24 -13.83
CA LEU A 180 21.95 9.94 -14.63
C LEU A 180 21.35 8.96 -15.63
N LEU A 181 20.05 8.73 -15.53
CA LEU A 181 19.30 7.94 -16.49
C LEU A 181 18.54 8.88 -17.41
N GLN A 182 18.72 8.70 -18.72
CA GLN A 182 17.97 9.42 -19.73
C GLN A 182 17.02 8.46 -20.44
N ILE A 183 15.74 8.83 -20.53
CA ILE A 183 14.73 8.11 -21.32
C ILE A 183 14.20 9.01 -22.43
N GLY A 184 14.29 8.52 -23.67
CA GLY A 184 13.98 9.30 -24.87
C GLY A 184 15.13 10.24 -25.28
N LYS A 185 14.85 11.15 -26.21
CA LYS A 185 15.85 12.06 -26.78
C LYS A 185 15.26 13.46 -26.91
N LEU A 186 16.09 14.47 -26.64
CA LEU A 186 15.72 15.86 -26.91
C LEU A 186 15.59 16.06 -28.43
N ALA A 187 14.49 16.68 -28.84
CA ALA A 187 14.19 17.01 -30.23
C ALA A 187 13.28 18.26 -30.26
N PRO A 188 13.12 18.95 -31.41
CA PRO A 188 12.18 20.05 -31.51
C PRO A 188 10.77 19.66 -31.03
N GLY A 189 10.21 20.43 -30.11
CA GLY A 189 8.87 20.18 -29.52
C GLY A 189 8.84 19.20 -28.35
N VAL A 190 9.94 18.51 -28.04
CA VAL A 190 10.05 17.61 -26.88
C VAL A 190 10.49 18.40 -25.64
N LYS A 191 9.74 18.30 -24.55
CA LYS A 191 10.00 19.03 -23.30
C LYS A 191 10.89 18.23 -22.35
N ALA A 192 11.75 18.92 -21.60
CA ALA A 192 12.63 18.26 -20.64
C ALA A 192 11.94 18.07 -19.28
N VAL A 193 11.95 16.83 -18.81
CA VAL A 193 11.45 16.41 -17.49
C VAL A 193 12.65 15.98 -16.65
N LEU A 194 12.77 16.53 -15.45
CA LEU A 194 13.76 16.15 -14.45
C LEU A 194 13.04 15.48 -13.28
N VAL A 195 13.49 14.28 -12.94
CA VAL A 195 13.05 13.60 -11.72
C VAL A 195 14.23 13.26 -10.83
N ALA A 196 14.06 13.40 -9.53
CA ALA A 196 15.04 13.00 -8.53
C ALA A 196 14.36 12.15 -7.45
N ALA A 197 15.12 11.29 -6.81
CA ALA A 197 14.69 10.58 -5.61
C ALA A 197 15.82 10.51 -4.60
N ARG A 198 15.46 10.30 -3.33
CA ARG A 198 16.42 10.01 -2.25
C ARG A 198 17.36 11.20 -1.98
N ASN A 199 16.84 12.42 -1.99
CA ASN A 199 17.53 13.53 -1.32
C ASN A 199 17.75 13.22 0.17
N HIS A 200 16.88 12.40 0.77
CA HIS A 200 17.15 11.74 2.05
C HIS A 200 17.36 10.22 1.86
N ALA A 201 18.46 9.73 2.41
CA ALA A 201 18.92 8.35 2.26
C ALA A 201 18.03 7.26 2.89
N CYS A 202 17.06 7.57 3.76
CA CYS A 202 16.17 6.55 4.34
C CYS A 202 14.85 6.32 3.59
N GLU A 203 14.46 7.21 2.68
CA GLU A 203 13.18 7.20 1.94
C GLU A 203 13.12 6.17 0.80
N SER A 204 13.21 4.87 1.12
CA SER A 204 13.47 3.81 0.12
C SER A 204 12.29 3.52 -0.80
N MET A 205 11.06 3.74 -0.35
CA MET A 205 9.86 3.49 -1.16
C MET A 205 9.79 4.42 -2.38
N ALA A 206 10.38 5.62 -2.28
CA ALA A 206 10.53 6.55 -3.39
C ALA A 206 11.26 5.92 -4.60
N SER A 207 12.30 5.12 -4.35
CA SER A 207 13.07 4.46 -5.40
C SER A 207 12.25 3.38 -6.13
N TYR A 208 11.39 2.62 -5.44
CA TYR A 208 10.53 1.63 -6.11
C TYR A 208 9.46 2.29 -6.97
N VAL A 209 8.87 3.39 -6.52
CA VAL A 209 7.91 4.15 -7.32
C VAL A 209 8.60 4.77 -8.54
N LEU A 210 9.77 5.39 -8.37
CA LEU A 210 10.55 5.91 -9.49
C LEU A 210 10.94 4.79 -10.47
N GLU A 211 11.35 3.61 -9.99
CA GLU A 211 11.66 2.47 -10.85
C GLU A 211 10.46 2.09 -11.72
N GLY A 212 9.24 2.03 -11.16
CA GLY A 212 8.01 1.80 -11.91
C GLY A 212 7.72 2.89 -12.95
N PHE A 213 7.92 4.16 -12.59
CA PHE A 213 7.78 5.29 -13.49
C PHE A 213 8.74 5.19 -14.69
N LEU A 214 10.01 4.86 -14.42
CA LEU A 214 11.03 4.63 -15.45
C LEU A 214 10.68 3.44 -16.35
N GLN A 215 10.20 2.33 -15.77
CA GLN A 215 9.76 1.13 -16.51
C GLN A 215 8.70 1.46 -17.56
N GLU A 216 7.65 2.18 -17.18
CA GLU A 216 6.62 2.58 -18.13
C GLU A 216 7.18 3.56 -19.17
N ALA A 217 8.02 4.52 -18.75
CA ALA A 217 8.56 5.57 -19.61
C ALA A 217 9.42 5.04 -20.76
N MET A 218 10.14 3.93 -20.54
CA MET A 218 11.00 3.29 -21.55
C MET A 218 10.35 2.09 -22.26
N SER A 219 9.11 1.74 -21.90
CA SER A 219 8.39 0.61 -22.49
C SER A 219 7.83 0.92 -23.89
N ASP A 220 7.44 -0.13 -24.62
CA ASP A 220 6.71 0.00 -25.89
C ASP A 220 5.18 0.07 -25.70
N SER A 221 4.71 0.33 -24.46
CA SER A 221 3.31 0.64 -24.25
C SER A 221 2.93 1.92 -25.01
N PRO A 222 1.64 2.10 -25.38
CA PRO A 222 1.20 3.35 -25.99
C PRO A 222 1.55 4.58 -25.14
N PHE A 223 1.53 4.45 -23.81
CA PHE A 223 1.89 5.54 -22.90
C PHE A 223 3.39 5.81 -22.87
N GLY A 224 4.24 4.78 -22.86
CA GLY A 224 5.69 4.96 -22.95
C GLY A 224 6.08 5.62 -24.27
N VAL A 225 5.51 5.15 -25.39
CA VAL A 225 5.73 5.75 -26.72
C VAL A 225 5.26 7.21 -26.76
N GLU A 226 4.06 7.49 -26.28
CA GLU A 226 3.49 8.84 -26.25
C GLU A 226 4.25 9.77 -25.32
N PHE A 227 4.71 9.27 -24.17
CA PHE A 227 5.59 9.99 -23.27
C PHE A 227 6.85 10.44 -23.99
N ARG A 228 7.55 9.52 -24.68
CA ARG A 228 8.81 9.84 -25.39
C ARG A 228 8.63 10.73 -26.62
N LYS A 229 7.42 10.85 -27.17
CA LYS A 229 7.11 11.86 -28.20
C LYS A 229 7.00 13.27 -27.64
N LYS A 230 6.53 13.40 -26.40
CA LYS A 230 6.27 14.68 -25.72
C LYS A 230 7.43 15.12 -24.83
N TYR A 231 8.17 14.17 -24.28
CA TYR A 231 9.11 14.38 -23.21
C TYR A 231 10.44 13.64 -23.41
N VAL A 232 11.51 14.25 -22.94
CA VAL A 232 12.77 13.56 -22.61
C VAL A 232 12.93 13.62 -21.09
N LEU A 233 13.16 12.45 -20.49
CA LEU A 233 13.28 12.32 -19.05
C LEU A 233 14.74 12.19 -18.64
N TYR A 234 15.14 13.02 -17.68
CA TYR A 234 16.40 12.93 -16.95
C TYR A 234 16.10 12.53 -15.50
N ALA A 235 16.60 11.39 -15.06
CA ALA A 235 16.34 10.86 -13.73
C ALA A 235 17.64 10.68 -12.95
N VAL A 236 17.63 11.14 -11.69
CA VAL A 236 18.68 10.88 -10.69
C VAL A 236 18.08 9.97 -9.61
N PRO A 237 18.27 8.64 -9.70
CA PRO A 237 17.53 7.68 -8.87
C PRO A 237 17.93 7.69 -7.39
N ILE A 238 19.17 8.09 -7.10
CA ILE A 238 19.68 8.19 -5.73
C ILE A 238 20.56 9.45 -5.63
N VAL A 239 20.04 10.50 -4.99
CA VAL A 239 20.81 11.73 -4.74
C VAL A 239 21.79 11.53 -3.58
N ASP A 240 21.33 11.20 -2.37
CA ASP A 240 22.18 10.94 -1.18
C ASP A 240 22.78 9.51 -1.21
N LYS A 241 23.57 9.21 -2.24
CA LYS A 241 24.14 7.86 -2.44
C LYS A 241 25.12 7.46 -1.35
N ASP A 242 25.88 8.42 -0.82
CA ASP A 242 26.79 8.19 0.32
C ASP A 242 26.00 7.72 1.55
N GLY A 243 24.86 8.38 1.84
CA GLY A 243 23.98 7.99 2.93
C GLY A 243 23.32 6.64 2.70
N VAL A 244 22.85 6.34 1.49
CA VAL A 244 22.24 5.02 1.18
C VAL A 244 23.23 3.89 1.44
N GLN A 245 24.48 4.03 1.00
CA GLN A 245 25.52 3.01 1.21
C GLN A 245 25.84 2.82 2.69
N ALA A 246 25.98 3.92 3.43
CA ALA A 246 26.30 3.87 4.84
C ALA A 246 25.11 3.39 5.70
N GLY A 247 23.87 3.51 5.22
CA GLY A 247 22.65 3.31 6.02
C GLY A 247 22.25 4.56 6.82
N ASP A 248 22.57 5.75 6.33
CA ASP A 248 22.19 7.00 6.98
C ASP A 248 20.73 7.37 6.69
N GLN A 249 20.24 8.32 7.49
CA GLN A 249 18.89 8.87 7.34
C GLN A 249 18.82 9.92 6.24
N GLY A 250 19.86 10.75 6.17
CA GLY A 250 19.98 11.83 5.19
C GLY A 250 19.24 13.11 5.57
N LYS A 251 18.23 13.05 6.45
CA LYS A 251 17.39 14.20 6.84
C LYS A 251 18.02 15.03 7.95
N GLY A 252 18.02 16.36 7.79
CA GLY A 252 18.52 17.27 8.83
C GLY A 252 20.01 17.12 9.10
N ARG A 253 20.81 16.79 8.09
CA ARG A 253 22.28 16.80 8.18
C ARG A 253 22.78 18.20 8.53
N LYS A 254 23.98 18.31 9.12
CA LYS A 254 24.67 19.61 9.32
C LYS A 254 25.60 19.93 8.13
N PRO A 255 25.69 21.19 7.68
CA PRO A 255 24.87 22.34 8.08
C PRO A 255 23.41 22.24 7.61
N HIS A 256 23.16 21.51 6.52
CA HIS A 256 21.82 21.16 6.01
C HIS A 256 21.88 19.90 5.14
N ASP A 257 20.73 19.27 4.89
CA ASP A 257 20.60 18.10 4.01
C ASP A 257 20.46 18.46 2.52
N HIS A 258 20.51 17.46 1.63
CA HIS A 258 20.42 17.66 0.18
C HIS A 258 19.14 18.38 -0.25
N ASN A 259 18.00 18.09 0.39
CA ASN A 259 16.73 18.78 0.08
C ASN A 259 16.63 20.15 0.79
N ARG A 260 17.75 20.69 1.27
CA ARG A 260 17.90 22.07 1.73
C ARG A 260 19.15 22.70 1.11
N ASP A 261 19.72 22.10 0.06
CA ASP A 261 20.93 22.62 -0.60
C ASP A 261 20.64 23.28 -1.96
N TYR A 262 19.39 23.30 -2.42
CA TYR A 262 19.03 24.02 -3.64
C TYR A 262 19.04 25.53 -3.38
N GLY A 263 19.51 26.31 -4.36
CA GLY A 263 19.72 27.74 -4.19
C GLY A 263 20.89 28.29 -5.00
N GLN A 264 21.52 29.35 -4.51
CA GLN A 264 22.68 29.97 -5.15
C GLN A 264 24.00 29.28 -4.79
N THR A 265 24.06 28.66 -3.61
CA THR A 265 25.24 27.91 -3.15
C THR A 265 24.87 26.48 -2.79
N GLN A 266 25.74 25.53 -3.17
CA GLN A 266 25.56 24.09 -2.92
C GLN A 266 26.81 23.53 -2.24
N ILE A 267 26.62 22.70 -1.23
CA ILE A 267 27.70 21.91 -0.61
C ILE A 267 27.75 20.48 -1.15
N TYR A 268 26.68 20.01 -1.78
CA TYR A 268 26.59 18.67 -2.36
C TYR A 268 26.81 18.73 -3.89
N PRO A 269 27.86 18.08 -4.42
CA PRO A 269 28.13 18.05 -5.87
C PRO A 269 26.94 17.57 -6.71
N GLU A 270 26.16 16.63 -6.19
CA GLU A 270 24.95 16.07 -6.78
C GLU A 270 23.84 17.11 -6.94
N VAL A 271 23.58 17.91 -5.91
CA VAL A 271 22.57 18.98 -5.97
C VAL A 271 23.00 20.04 -6.98
N LYS A 272 24.28 20.44 -6.95
CA LYS A 272 24.84 21.37 -7.93
C LYS A 272 24.67 20.86 -9.36
N ALA A 273 25.06 19.61 -9.62
CA ALA A 273 24.96 19.02 -10.95
C ALA A 273 23.51 18.87 -11.43
N ILE A 274 22.55 18.64 -10.52
CA ILE A 274 21.11 18.64 -10.84
C ILE A 274 20.66 20.03 -11.31
N GLN A 275 21.07 21.10 -10.63
CA GLN A 275 20.72 22.46 -11.06
C GLN A 275 21.32 22.82 -12.42
N GLU A 276 22.61 22.52 -12.61
CA GLU A 276 23.34 22.76 -13.86
C GLU A 276 22.74 21.95 -15.03
N LEU A 277 22.36 20.68 -14.77
CA LEU A 277 21.65 19.86 -15.75
C LEU A 277 20.32 20.52 -16.14
N ALA A 278 19.54 20.96 -15.15
CA ALA A 278 18.24 21.57 -15.40
C ALA A 278 18.35 22.84 -16.25
N ASP A 279 19.35 23.68 -16.00
CA ASP A 279 19.61 24.88 -16.78
C ASP A 279 20.09 24.52 -18.19
N SER A 280 21.03 23.57 -18.32
CA SER A 280 21.57 23.16 -19.62
C SER A 280 20.53 22.49 -20.54
N LYS A 281 19.52 21.84 -19.96
CA LYS A 281 18.46 21.12 -20.69
C LYS A 281 17.16 21.89 -20.79
N ASN A 282 17.10 23.10 -20.24
CA ASN A 282 15.89 23.92 -20.16
C ASN A 282 14.70 23.13 -19.61
N VAL A 283 14.86 22.59 -18.41
CA VAL A 283 13.83 21.77 -17.75
C VAL A 283 12.57 22.59 -17.47
N GLU A 284 11.43 22.05 -17.89
CA GLU A 284 10.10 22.64 -17.68
C GLU A 284 9.24 21.85 -16.69
N PHE A 285 9.66 20.63 -16.33
CA PHE A 285 8.98 19.76 -15.38
C PHE A 285 9.99 19.20 -14.40
N ALA A 286 9.77 19.42 -13.11
CA ALA A 286 10.63 18.95 -12.04
C ALA A 286 9.81 18.17 -11.01
N LEU A 287 10.17 16.93 -10.70
CA LEU A 287 9.45 16.12 -9.71
C LEU A 287 10.43 15.40 -8.78
N ASP A 288 10.17 15.53 -7.48
CA ASP A 288 10.99 14.95 -6.43
C ASP A 288 10.22 13.81 -5.75
N PHE A 289 10.75 12.59 -5.78
CA PHE A 289 10.15 11.44 -5.12
C PHE A 289 10.74 11.31 -3.71
N HIS A 290 9.87 11.44 -2.70
CA HIS A 290 10.21 11.46 -1.28
C HIS A 290 9.38 10.44 -0.48
N CYS A 291 9.73 10.28 0.79
CA CYS A 291 8.86 9.66 1.79
C CYS A 291 8.64 10.61 2.99
N PRO A 292 7.46 10.58 3.61
CA PRO A 292 7.11 11.52 4.66
C PRO A 292 7.62 11.04 6.03
N SER A 293 6.98 11.44 7.14
CA SER A 293 7.23 10.78 8.43
C SER A 293 6.80 9.31 8.39
N ILE A 294 7.17 8.53 9.40
CA ILE A 294 7.06 7.06 9.36
C ILE A 294 5.62 6.51 9.44
N ARG A 295 4.73 7.15 10.22
CA ARG A 295 3.31 6.78 10.34
C ARG A 295 2.49 7.93 10.97
N GLY A 296 1.16 7.82 10.86
CA GLY A 296 0.19 8.78 11.40
C GLY A 296 -0.24 9.88 10.42
N ASP A 297 -1.52 10.26 10.47
CA ASP A 297 -2.13 11.33 9.66
C ASP A 297 -1.86 11.17 8.15
N VAL A 298 -1.36 12.23 7.48
CA VAL A 298 -1.08 12.25 6.04
C VAL A 298 0.13 11.39 5.64
N HIS A 299 0.89 10.87 6.60
CA HIS A 299 2.14 10.16 6.33
C HIS A 299 1.95 8.70 5.87
N GLU A 300 0.71 8.20 5.88
CA GLU A 300 0.33 6.86 5.40
C GLU A 300 -0.41 6.89 4.05
N ILE A 301 -0.47 8.05 3.42
CA ILE A 301 -1.07 8.26 2.09
C ILE A 301 -0.04 8.86 1.13
N PHE A 302 -0.30 8.73 -0.16
CA PHE A 302 0.44 9.45 -1.19
C PHE A 302 -0.02 10.91 -1.22
N TYR A 303 0.89 11.87 -1.29
CA TYR A 303 0.50 13.28 -1.42
C TYR A 303 1.54 14.13 -2.12
N PHE A 304 1.10 15.26 -2.68
CA PHE A 304 1.97 16.25 -3.29
C PHE A 304 2.22 17.42 -2.33
N ASP A 305 3.49 17.82 -2.15
CA ASP A 305 3.91 19.04 -1.45
C ASP A 305 4.70 19.94 -2.42
N GLY A 306 4.87 21.21 -2.07
CA GLY A 306 5.63 22.17 -2.88
C GLY A 306 5.07 23.58 -2.80
N THR A 307 5.38 24.40 -3.82
CA THR A 307 4.92 25.79 -3.90
C THR A 307 3.65 25.90 -4.76
N LYS A 308 2.65 26.60 -4.24
CA LYS A 308 1.38 26.88 -4.91
C LYS A 308 1.54 28.03 -5.91
N VAL A 309 2.06 27.70 -7.08
CA VAL A 309 1.96 28.55 -8.28
C VAL A 309 0.67 28.17 -9.02
N PRO A 310 -0.16 29.11 -9.51
CA PRO A 310 -1.51 28.81 -10.00
C PRO A 310 -1.58 27.66 -11.02
N HIS A 311 -0.84 27.72 -12.12
CA HIS A 311 -0.86 26.67 -13.15
C HIS A 311 -0.24 25.35 -12.66
N ILE A 312 0.78 25.39 -11.80
CA ILE A 312 1.37 24.18 -11.19
C ILE A 312 0.35 23.48 -10.29
N TYR A 313 -0.39 24.24 -9.48
CA TYR A 313 -1.44 23.70 -8.63
C TYR A 313 -2.54 23.03 -9.46
N GLU A 314 -3.03 23.71 -10.51
CA GLU A 314 -4.05 23.13 -11.40
C GLU A 314 -3.55 21.89 -12.14
N ASN A 315 -2.29 21.88 -12.58
CA ASN A 315 -1.65 20.70 -13.17
C ASN A 315 -1.56 19.54 -12.18
N THR A 316 -1.20 19.82 -10.92
CA THR A 316 -1.13 18.81 -9.86
C THR A 316 -2.51 18.23 -9.54
N MET A 317 -3.53 19.08 -9.49
CA MET A 317 -4.92 18.67 -9.27
C MET A 317 -5.41 17.77 -10.40
N GLU A 318 -5.14 18.12 -11.66
CA GLU A 318 -5.51 17.26 -12.77
C GLU A 318 -4.78 15.92 -12.73
N LEU A 319 -3.46 15.95 -12.51
CA LEU A 319 -2.67 14.73 -12.39
C LEU A 319 -3.26 13.80 -11.33
N VAL A 320 -3.62 14.33 -10.15
CA VAL A 320 -4.28 13.56 -9.08
C VAL A 320 -5.64 13.01 -9.52
N ARG A 321 -6.41 13.73 -10.35
CA ARG A 321 -7.66 13.21 -10.90
C ARG A 321 -7.41 12.03 -11.84
N TRP A 322 -6.40 12.10 -12.72
CA TRP A 322 -6.00 10.96 -13.55
C TRP A 322 -5.40 9.80 -12.76
N MET A 323 -4.70 10.08 -11.64
CA MET A 323 -4.20 9.05 -10.75
C MET A 323 -5.32 8.17 -10.20
N LYS A 324 -6.51 8.71 -9.95
CA LYS A 324 -7.66 7.90 -9.49
C LYS A 324 -8.05 6.79 -10.46
N GLU A 325 -7.78 6.98 -11.75
CA GLU A 325 -8.02 5.99 -12.82
C GLU A 325 -6.83 5.06 -13.04
N GLU A 326 -5.60 5.58 -12.96
CA GLU A 326 -4.40 4.87 -13.40
C GLU A 326 -3.59 4.19 -12.31
N ARG A 327 -3.71 4.62 -11.06
CA ARG A 327 -3.05 3.97 -9.94
C ARG A 327 -3.61 2.55 -9.71
N PRO A 328 -2.85 1.65 -9.07
CA PRO A 328 -3.36 0.37 -8.60
C PRO A 328 -4.61 0.53 -7.71
N PRO A 329 -5.76 -0.09 -8.03
CA PRO A 329 -6.93 -0.08 -7.14
C PRO A 329 -6.70 -0.63 -5.73
N ALA A 330 -5.64 -1.45 -5.54
CA ALA A 330 -5.14 -1.88 -4.23
C ALA A 330 -4.80 -0.71 -3.30
N ILE A 331 -4.32 0.41 -3.85
CA ILE A 331 -4.05 1.63 -3.10
C ILE A 331 -5.38 2.36 -2.98
N THR A 332 -5.96 2.34 -1.77
CA THR A 332 -7.30 2.91 -1.52
C THR A 332 -7.24 4.28 -0.87
N SER A 333 -6.07 4.71 -0.39
CA SER A 333 -5.87 6.07 0.14
C SER A 333 -6.21 7.10 -0.92
N TRP A 334 -6.67 8.28 -0.51
CA TRP A 334 -6.78 9.41 -1.43
C TRP A 334 -5.40 10.05 -1.63
N GLU A 335 -5.12 10.56 -2.83
CA GLU A 335 -3.96 11.40 -3.08
C GLU A 335 -4.25 12.86 -2.69
N ALA A 336 -3.48 13.42 -1.75
CA ALA A 336 -3.65 14.79 -1.29
C ALA A 336 -2.76 15.79 -2.03
N VAL A 337 -3.16 17.07 -2.05
CA VAL A 337 -2.39 18.18 -2.64
C VAL A 337 -2.22 19.27 -1.60
N TYR A 338 -1.00 19.42 -1.09
CA TYR A 338 -0.64 20.32 0.00
C TYR A 338 0.33 21.44 -0.42
N LEU A 339 0.31 21.83 -1.70
CA LEU A 339 1.12 22.95 -2.21
C LEU A 339 0.79 24.24 -1.45
N LYS A 340 1.83 24.93 -0.97
CA LYS A 340 1.75 26.07 -0.04
C LYS A 340 2.09 27.38 -0.74
N PRO A 341 1.51 28.52 -0.34
CA PRO A 341 1.94 29.83 -0.86
C PRO A 341 3.45 30.02 -0.76
N ALA A 342 4.03 30.75 -1.71
CA ALA A 342 5.42 31.16 -1.61
C ALA A 342 5.64 31.98 -0.33
N LYS A 343 6.84 31.88 0.25
CA LYS A 343 7.22 32.70 1.41
C LYS A 343 7.56 34.11 0.96
N GLU A 344 7.23 35.09 1.80
CA GLU A 344 7.57 36.50 1.62
C GLU A 344 8.43 37.00 2.81
N PRO A 345 9.64 37.55 2.57
CA PRO A 345 10.31 37.68 1.27
C PRO A 345 10.76 36.32 0.71
N ALA A 346 10.97 36.26 -0.61
CA ALA A 346 11.43 35.05 -1.29
C ALA A 346 12.79 34.58 -0.73
N GLN A 347 12.83 33.32 -0.32
CA GLN A 347 14.05 32.65 0.14
C GLN A 347 14.90 32.26 -1.08
N ILE A 348 16.21 32.51 -1.02
CA ILE A 348 17.15 32.26 -2.14
C ILE A 348 18.18 31.15 -1.88
N GLU A 349 18.29 30.72 -0.62
CA GLU A 349 19.21 29.67 -0.17
C GLU A 349 18.45 28.71 0.75
N GLY A 350 18.95 27.48 0.91
CA GLY A 350 18.33 26.55 1.85
C GLY A 350 17.03 25.94 1.32
N LEU A 351 16.82 25.95 0.00
CA LEU A 351 15.53 25.62 -0.61
C LEU A 351 15.38 24.10 -0.80
N PRO A 352 14.16 23.57 -0.62
CA PRO A 352 13.79 22.26 -1.16
C PRO A 352 13.74 22.26 -2.69
N PHE A 353 13.99 21.10 -3.29
CA PHE A 353 13.95 20.85 -4.73
C PHE A 353 12.68 21.46 -5.36
N ALA A 354 11.51 21.08 -4.86
CA ALA A 354 10.24 21.50 -5.46
C ALA A 354 10.02 23.01 -5.37
N VAL A 355 10.50 23.64 -4.29
CA VAL A 355 10.39 25.09 -4.10
C VAL A 355 11.32 25.83 -5.06
N TYR A 356 12.57 25.37 -5.18
CA TYR A 356 13.56 25.93 -6.10
C TYR A 356 13.07 25.87 -7.56
N PHE A 357 12.59 24.72 -8.01
CA PHE A 357 12.12 24.56 -9.38
C PHE A 357 10.81 25.30 -9.66
N ALA A 358 9.87 25.34 -8.71
CA ALA A 358 8.64 26.11 -8.88
C ALA A 358 8.87 27.62 -9.10
N ALA A 359 10.00 28.15 -8.61
CA ALA A 359 10.38 29.54 -8.80
C ALA A 359 11.05 29.82 -10.15
N LYS A 360 11.45 28.79 -10.92
CA LYS A 360 12.11 29.00 -12.22
C LYS A 360 11.13 29.50 -13.29
N LYS A 361 11.60 30.47 -14.07
CA LYS A 361 10.85 30.98 -15.23
C LYS A 361 10.61 29.84 -16.24
N GLY A 362 9.37 29.73 -16.72
CA GLY A 362 8.99 28.72 -17.70
C GLY A 362 8.66 27.34 -17.11
N MET A 363 8.77 27.16 -15.78
CA MET A 363 8.38 25.92 -15.14
C MET A 363 6.88 25.66 -15.30
N ILE A 364 6.52 24.51 -15.88
CA ILE A 364 5.14 24.05 -16.09
C ILE A 364 4.67 23.22 -14.90
N PHE A 365 5.56 22.45 -14.29
CA PHE A 365 5.25 21.60 -13.15
C PHE A 365 6.45 21.48 -12.21
N ALA A 366 6.24 21.71 -10.92
CA ALA A 366 7.23 21.45 -9.89
C ALA A 366 6.55 21.02 -8.59
N ALA A 367 6.84 19.81 -8.12
CA ALA A 367 6.28 19.27 -6.88
C ALA A 367 7.16 18.17 -6.27
N THR A 368 6.93 17.88 -5.00
CA THR A 368 7.40 16.67 -4.34
C THR A 368 6.23 15.69 -4.26
N LEU A 369 6.41 14.45 -4.68
CA LEU A 369 5.51 13.33 -4.36
C LEU A 369 6.04 12.63 -3.10
N GLU A 370 5.25 12.69 -2.04
CA GLU A 370 5.50 12.03 -0.76
C GLU A 370 4.83 10.65 -0.76
N ILE A 371 5.66 9.61 -0.64
CA ILE A 371 5.27 8.21 -0.74
C ILE A 371 5.33 7.57 0.64
N PRO A 372 4.22 7.03 1.17
CA PRO A 372 4.22 6.46 2.50
C PRO A 372 5.16 5.26 2.59
N TYR A 373 5.83 5.10 3.73
CA TYR A 373 6.67 3.92 3.97
C TYR A 373 5.85 2.62 4.02
N ALA A 374 4.63 2.72 4.53
CA ALA A 374 3.62 1.68 4.53
C ALA A 374 2.23 2.33 4.64
N GLN A 375 1.18 1.60 4.27
CA GLN A 375 -0.21 2.04 4.45
C GLN A 375 -0.94 1.09 5.39
N THR A 376 -1.82 1.60 6.25
CA THR A 376 -2.59 0.75 7.17
C THR A 376 -3.49 -0.26 6.44
N SER A 377 -4.22 0.18 5.42
CA SER A 377 -5.21 -0.66 4.71
C SER A 377 -4.63 -1.53 3.60
N THR A 378 -3.45 -1.19 3.09
CA THR A 378 -2.86 -1.82 1.90
C THR A 378 -1.43 -2.22 2.22
N PRO A 379 -1.02 -3.49 2.00
CA PRO A 379 0.39 -3.87 2.15
C PRO A 379 1.18 -3.26 0.98
N LEU A 380 1.61 -2.01 1.13
CA LEU A 380 2.46 -1.35 0.15
C LEU A 380 3.83 -2.04 0.17
N ASP A 381 4.06 -2.91 -0.80
CA ASP A 381 5.33 -3.58 -1.02
C ASP A 381 6.06 -3.03 -2.24
N ALA A 382 7.23 -3.61 -2.54
CA ALA A 382 8.05 -3.19 -3.67
C ALA A 382 7.39 -3.43 -5.05
N ALA A 383 6.51 -4.41 -5.19
CA ALA A 383 5.82 -4.67 -6.46
C ALA A 383 4.71 -3.64 -6.67
N LEU A 384 3.88 -3.43 -5.64
CA LEU A 384 2.79 -2.46 -5.68
C LEU A 384 3.29 -1.02 -5.83
N ALA A 385 4.42 -0.67 -5.20
CA ALA A 385 5.06 0.63 -5.38
C ALA A 385 5.48 0.86 -6.84
N ARG A 386 6.05 -0.15 -7.53
CA ARG A 386 6.36 -0.06 -8.96
C ARG A 386 5.11 0.09 -9.81
N GLU A 387 4.04 -0.65 -9.50
CA GLU A 387 2.77 -0.52 -10.22
C GLU A 387 2.14 0.87 -10.04
N TYR A 388 2.28 1.49 -8.85
CA TYR A 388 1.94 2.90 -8.65
C TYR A 388 2.76 3.81 -9.56
N GLY A 389 4.08 3.59 -9.64
CA GLY A 389 4.97 4.33 -10.55
C GLY A 389 4.56 4.25 -12.03
N LYS A 390 4.19 3.05 -12.50
CA LYS A 390 3.69 2.86 -13.87
C LYS A 390 2.36 3.60 -14.09
N GLY A 391 1.43 3.46 -13.14
CA GLY A 391 0.17 4.22 -13.14
C GLY A 391 0.39 5.72 -13.14
N PHE A 392 1.40 6.20 -12.42
CA PHE A 392 1.78 7.60 -12.38
C PHE A 392 2.26 8.09 -13.75
N LEU A 393 3.13 7.37 -14.45
CA LEU A 393 3.48 7.79 -15.80
C LEU A 393 2.27 7.81 -16.76
N ARG A 394 1.36 6.82 -16.68
CA ARG A 394 0.14 6.84 -17.50
C ARG A 394 -0.73 8.06 -17.19
N ALA A 395 -0.93 8.39 -15.91
CA ALA A 395 -1.63 9.59 -15.50
C ALA A 395 -0.94 10.87 -15.98
N TRP A 396 0.40 10.92 -15.94
CA TRP A 396 1.19 12.02 -16.48
C TRP A 396 0.94 12.23 -17.98
N VAL A 397 0.95 11.16 -18.77
CA VAL A 397 0.71 11.23 -20.22
C VAL A 397 -0.71 11.70 -20.55
N ARG A 398 -1.71 11.34 -19.73
CA ARG A 398 -3.10 11.81 -19.85
C ARG A 398 -3.30 13.25 -19.39
N THR A 399 -2.40 13.75 -18.55
CA THR A 399 -2.51 15.11 -18.02
C THR A 399 -2.13 16.11 -19.09
N GLU A 400 -3.11 16.90 -19.52
CA GLU A 400 -2.85 18.10 -20.32
C GLU A 400 -2.24 19.17 -19.42
N PHE A 401 -0.92 19.31 -19.44
CA PHE A 401 -0.22 20.30 -18.63
C PHE A 401 -0.32 21.70 -19.24
N VAL A 402 -0.73 22.68 -18.44
CA VAL A 402 -0.81 24.09 -18.82
C VAL A 402 0.33 24.91 -18.24
N SER A 403 0.76 25.93 -18.97
CA SER A 403 1.80 26.88 -18.52
C SER A 403 1.18 28.12 -17.86
N ALA A 404 2.03 29.05 -17.43
CA ALA A 404 1.59 30.36 -16.95
C ALA A 404 1.05 31.28 -18.08
N SER A 405 1.19 30.90 -19.35
CA SER A 405 0.69 31.70 -20.48
C SER A 405 -0.84 31.76 -20.47
N PRO A 406 -1.47 32.94 -20.65
CA PRO A 406 -2.93 33.07 -20.74
C PRO A 406 -3.57 32.24 -21.85
N GLU A 407 -2.83 31.95 -22.93
CA GLU A 407 -3.30 31.11 -24.04
C GLU A 407 -3.19 29.61 -23.75
N SER A 408 -2.52 29.24 -22.67
CA SER A 408 -2.38 27.84 -22.24
C SER A 408 -3.59 27.44 -21.40
N VAL A 409 -4.70 27.14 -22.07
CA VAL A 409 -5.93 26.69 -21.41
C VAL A 409 -6.06 25.17 -21.54
N ARG A 410 -6.56 24.51 -20.50
CA ARG A 410 -6.88 23.08 -20.54
C ARG A 410 -8.07 22.88 -21.48
N GLU A 411 -7.93 21.99 -22.45
CA GLU A 411 -8.97 21.77 -23.45
C GLU A 411 -10.00 20.74 -22.98
N GLU A 412 -10.94 20.49 -23.88
CA GLU A 412 -12.08 19.60 -23.74
C GLU A 412 -11.74 18.09 -23.55
N GLY A 413 -10.47 17.69 -23.44
CA GLY A 413 -10.00 16.30 -23.31
C GLY A 413 -9.67 15.82 -21.89
N ASP A 414 -10.00 16.63 -20.88
CA ASP A 414 -9.58 16.43 -19.49
C ASP A 414 -10.31 15.29 -18.73
N ASN A 415 -9.83 14.98 -17.52
CA ASN A 415 -10.41 13.95 -16.68
C ASN A 415 -11.89 14.23 -16.33
N ALA A 416 -12.26 15.50 -16.16
CA ALA A 416 -13.61 15.88 -15.76
C ALA A 416 -14.64 15.43 -16.79
N LYS A 417 -14.31 15.49 -18.08
CA LYS A 417 -15.15 14.97 -19.16
C LYS A 417 -15.32 13.46 -19.13
N PHE A 418 -14.25 12.73 -18.87
CA PHE A 418 -14.33 11.27 -18.76
C PHE A 418 -15.21 10.86 -17.57
N VAL A 419 -15.06 11.54 -16.43
CA VAL A 419 -15.94 11.36 -15.26
C VAL A 419 -17.39 11.73 -15.56
N ALA A 420 -17.64 12.78 -16.33
CA ALA A 420 -18.99 13.15 -16.76
C ALA A 420 -19.61 12.06 -17.65
N PHE A 421 -18.82 11.45 -18.53
CA PHE A 421 -19.25 10.33 -19.35
C PHE A 421 -19.58 9.09 -18.51
N GLN A 422 -18.74 8.69 -17.55
CA GLN A 422 -19.04 7.62 -16.60
C GLN A 422 -20.38 7.87 -15.88
N LYS A 423 -20.63 9.11 -15.43
CA LYS A 423 -21.87 9.51 -14.75
C LYS A 423 -23.09 9.62 -15.68
N SER A 424 -22.90 9.56 -16.99
CA SER A 424 -24.00 9.60 -17.96
C SER A 424 -24.78 8.29 -18.03
N PHE A 425 -24.18 7.17 -17.61
CA PHE A 425 -24.83 5.85 -17.51
C PHE A 425 -25.84 5.79 -16.36
N LYS A 426 -26.99 6.44 -16.56
CA LYS A 426 -28.13 6.50 -15.64
C LYS A 426 -29.44 6.34 -16.42
N GLY A 427 -30.52 6.04 -15.70
CA GLY A 427 -31.84 5.83 -16.30
C GLY A 427 -32.21 4.34 -16.43
N SER A 428 -33.07 4.01 -17.39
CA SER A 428 -33.47 2.63 -17.64
C SER A 428 -32.32 1.83 -18.28
N PRO A 429 -32.36 0.48 -18.23
CA PRO A 429 -31.40 -0.35 -18.97
C PRO A 429 -31.28 0.00 -20.46
N ALA A 430 -32.39 0.39 -21.09
CA ALA A 430 -32.40 0.79 -22.50
C ALA A 430 -31.67 2.13 -22.74
N ASP A 431 -31.82 3.09 -21.83
CA ASP A 431 -31.11 4.38 -21.91
C ASP A 431 -29.59 4.19 -21.82
N MET A 432 -29.14 3.38 -20.86
CA MET A 432 -27.72 3.09 -20.67
C MET A 432 -27.13 2.29 -21.85
N GLU A 433 -27.89 1.36 -22.41
CA GLU A 433 -27.49 0.59 -23.60
C GLU A 433 -27.36 1.50 -24.83
N LYS A 434 -28.27 2.48 -24.99
CA LYS A 434 -28.17 3.48 -26.06
C LYS A 434 -26.88 4.29 -25.95
N ILE A 435 -26.55 4.79 -24.75
CA ILE A 435 -25.30 5.54 -24.51
C ILE A 435 -24.07 4.69 -24.85
N ALA A 436 -24.05 3.43 -24.40
CA ALA A 436 -22.95 2.51 -24.71
C ALA A 436 -22.78 2.34 -26.22
N ASN A 437 -23.87 2.03 -26.93
CA ASN A 437 -23.86 1.75 -28.36
C ASN A 437 -23.50 2.99 -29.20
N GLU A 438 -23.96 4.18 -28.81
CA GLU A 438 -23.55 5.43 -29.47
C GLU A 438 -22.03 5.65 -29.40
N CYS A 439 -21.41 5.34 -28.26
CA CYS A 439 -19.97 5.42 -28.10
C CYS A 439 -19.23 4.33 -28.90
N LEU A 440 -19.68 3.07 -28.79
CA LEU A 440 -19.04 1.91 -29.40
C LEU A 440 -19.15 1.90 -30.93
N ASN A 441 -20.27 2.37 -31.50
CA ASN A 441 -20.48 2.40 -32.94
C ASN A 441 -19.83 3.61 -33.62
N ASN A 442 -19.32 4.57 -32.85
CA ASN A 442 -18.57 5.71 -33.37
C ASN A 442 -17.06 5.41 -33.36
N GLU A 443 -16.49 5.13 -34.53
CA GLU A 443 -15.05 4.84 -34.69
C GLU A 443 -14.14 5.98 -34.22
N LYS A 444 -14.66 7.22 -34.20
CA LYS A 444 -13.92 8.40 -33.71
C LYS A 444 -13.90 8.52 -32.18
N SER A 445 -14.70 7.73 -31.46
CA SER A 445 -14.68 7.73 -30.00
C SER A 445 -13.30 7.32 -29.46
N PRO A 446 -12.72 8.05 -28.49
CA PRO A 446 -11.44 7.66 -27.90
C PRO A 446 -11.53 6.28 -27.25
N ALA A 447 -10.43 5.51 -27.31
CA ALA A 447 -10.36 4.16 -26.75
C ALA A 447 -10.84 4.11 -25.29
N LEU A 448 -10.40 5.06 -24.45
CA LEU A 448 -10.81 5.22 -23.05
C LEU A 448 -12.33 5.18 -22.84
N TYR A 449 -13.09 5.87 -23.71
CA TYR A 449 -14.55 5.97 -23.62
C TYR A 449 -15.23 4.71 -24.13
N ARG A 450 -14.71 4.11 -25.22
CA ARG A 450 -15.24 2.85 -25.75
C ARG A 450 -15.07 1.71 -24.75
N ILE A 451 -13.94 1.65 -24.07
CA ILE A 451 -13.66 0.66 -23.02
C ILE A 451 -14.66 0.82 -21.87
N GLU A 452 -14.89 2.06 -21.43
CA GLU A 452 -15.88 2.34 -20.37
C GLU A 452 -17.29 1.94 -20.82
N ALA A 453 -17.69 2.33 -22.03
CA ALA A 453 -18.98 1.95 -22.61
C ALA A 453 -19.17 0.43 -22.67
N SER A 454 -18.11 -0.29 -23.05
CA SER A 454 -18.11 -1.76 -23.08
C SER A 454 -18.25 -2.35 -21.67
N ASN A 455 -17.51 -1.85 -20.68
CA ASN A 455 -17.63 -2.29 -19.29
C ASN A 455 -19.03 -2.05 -18.72
N GLN A 456 -19.62 -0.88 -18.99
CA GLN A 456 -20.99 -0.55 -18.57
C GLN A 456 -22.01 -1.47 -19.26
N LEU A 457 -21.84 -1.74 -20.55
CA LEU A 457 -22.68 -2.70 -21.28
C LEU A 457 -22.56 -4.11 -20.69
N GLY A 458 -21.35 -4.56 -20.36
CA GLY A 458 -21.11 -5.84 -19.69
C GLY A 458 -21.88 -5.96 -18.37
N MET A 459 -21.90 -4.89 -17.57
CA MET A 459 -22.68 -4.84 -16.33
C MET A 459 -24.18 -4.98 -16.60
N LEU A 460 -24.70 -4.32 -17.63
CA LEU A 460 -26.12 -4.41 -18.02
C LEU A 460 -26.47 -5.82 -18.50
N ARG A 461 -25.65 -6.40 -19.37
CA ARG A 461 -25.84 -7.78 -19.86
C ARG A 461 -25.82 -8.79 -18.73
N PHE A 462 -24.91 -8.62 -17.78
CA PHE A 462 -24.86 -9.48 -16.60
C PHE A 462 -26.15 -9.36 -15.76
N ARG A 463 -26.67 -8.15 -15.51
CA ARG A 463 -27.95 -7.98 -14.79
C ARG A 463 -29.14 -8.60 -15.53
N GLN A 464 -29.13 -8.58 -16.86
CA GLN A 464 -30.19 -9.17 -17.67
C GLN A 464 -30.24 -10.71 -17.56
N THR A 465 -29.17 -11.37 -17.10
CA THR A 465 -29.15 -12.83 -16.87
C THR A 465 -30.19 -13.29 -15.86
N PHE A 466 -30.46 -12.50 -14.83
CA PHE A 466 -31.45 -12.84 -13.81
C PHE A 466 -32.89 -12.80 -14.37
N ALA A 467 -33.16 -11.88 -15.30
CA ALA A 467 -34.45 -11.80 -15.99
C ALA A 467 -34.63 -12.93 -17.01
N SER A 468 -33.54 -13.46 -17.58
CA SER A 468 -33.55 -14.58 -18.54
C SER A 468 -33.53 -15.97 -17.88
N LYS A 469 -33.86 -16.06 -16.58
CA LYS A 469 -33.79 -17.31 -15.80
C LYS A 469 -32.41 -17.97 -15.84
N ASN A 470 -31.35 -17.17 -15.84
CA ASN A 470 -29.94 -17.60 -15.86
C ASN A 470 -29.51 -18.34 -17.14
N ASP A 471 -29.93 -17.87 -18.31
CA ASP A 471 -29.44 -18.37 -19.60
C ASP A 471 -27.92 -18.10 -19.77
N SER A 472 -27.11 -19.16 -19.83
CA SER A 472 -25.64 -19.09 -19.97
C SER A 472 -25.16 -18.29 -21.18
N ARG A 473 -25.95 -18.17 -22.25
CA ARG A 473 -25.60 -17.31 -23.40
C ARG A 473 -25.49 -15.83 -23.00
N LYS A 474 -26.32 -15.37 -22.07
CA LYS A 474 -26.29 -14.00 -21.54
C LYS A 474 -25.09 -13.74 -20.63
N TYR A 475 -24.61 -14.76 -19.93
CA TYR A 475 -23.35 -14.67 -19.19
C TYR A 475 -22.18 -14.49 -20.15
N GLN A 476 -22.15 -15.23 -21.27
CA GLN A 476 -21.10 -15.07 -22.28
C GLN A 476 -21.13 -13.69 -22.95
N GLU A 477 -22.32 -13.17 -23.32
CA GLU A 477 -22.46 -11.80 -23.83
C GLU A 477 -21.88 -10.76 -22.87
N ALA A 478 -22.08 -10.94 -21.56
CA ALA A 478 -21.49 -10.06 -20.55
C ALA A 478 -19.95 -10.19 -20.47
N LEU A 479 -19.42 -11.42 -20.52
CA LEU A 479 -17.97 -11.67 -20.54
C LEU A 479 -17.28 -11.02 -21.74
N ASP A 480 -17.91 -11.09 -22.92
CA ASP A 480 -17.35 -10.57 -24.16
C ASP A 480 -17.18 -9.05 -24.12
N CYS A 481 -18.09 -8.34 -23.47
CA CYS A 481 -17.96 -6.89 -23.24
C CYS A 481 -16.70 -6.56 -22.42
N TYR A 482 -16.41 -7.31 -21.36
CA TYR A 482 -15.26 -7.05 -20.51
C TYR A 482 -13.91 -7.38 -21.15
N GLN A 483 -13.87 -8.12 -22.27
CA GLN A 483 -12.61 -8.43 -22.96
C GLN A 483 -11.90 -7.18 -23.49
N MET A 484 -12.65 -6.13 -23.84
CA MET A 484 -12.09 -4.92 -24.43
C MET A 484 -11.09 -4.24 -23.48
N ALA A 485 -11.43 -4.14 -22.19
CA ALA A 485 -10.56 -3.54 -21.18
C ALA A 485 -9.22 -4.28 -21.02
N LEU A 486 -9.19 -5.57 -21.30
CA LEU A 486 -8.03 -6.43 -21.09
C LEU A 486 -7.09 -6.45 -22.30
N LYS A 487 -7.68 -6.32 -23.50
CA LYS A 487 -6.95 -6.32 -24.76
C LYS A 487 -6.44 -4.92 -25.12
N ASP A 488 -7.18 -3.87 -24.77
CA ASP A 488 -6.78 -2.51 -25.13
C ASP A 488 -5.74 -1.96 -24.14
N PRO A 489 -4.52 -1.68 -24.59
CA PRO A 489 -3.48 -1.14 -23.71
C PRO A 489 -3.83 0.25 -23.14
N ASN A 490 -4.79 0.98 -23.72
CA ASN A 490 -5.26 2.28 -23.23
C ASN A 490 -6.27 2.19 -22.07
N ALA A 491 -6.71 1.00 -21.68
CA ALA A 491 -7.61 0.83 -20.53
C ALA A 491 -6.90 1.25 -19.23
N THR A 492 -7.62 1.99 -18.39
CA THR A 492 -7.11 2.42 -17.08
C THR A 492 -6.96 1.21 -16.14
N SER A 493 -6.14 1.35 -15.08
CA SER A 493 -6.05 0.32 -14.04
C SER A 493 -7.41 0.01 -13.41
N VAL A 494 -8.25 1.02 -13.21
CA VAL A 494 -9.62 0.85 -12.68
C VAL A 494 -10.49 0.05 -13.65
N GLN A 495 -10.48 0.38 -14.95
CA GLN A 495 -11.24 -0.35 -15.97
C GLN A 495 -10.81 -1.81 -16.07
N LYS A 496 -9.49 -2.08 -16.07
CA LYS A 496 -8.93 -3.45 -16.12
C LYS A 496 -9.31 -4.25 -14.89
N SER A 497 -9.08 -3.70 -13.69
CA SER A 497 -9.40 -4.39 -12.43
C SER A 497 -10.89 -4.66 -12.29
N GLY A 498 -11.73 -3.69 -12.68
CA GLY A 498 -13.19 -3.84 -12.71
C GLY A 498 -13.62 -4.97 -13.64
N ALA A 499 -13.09 -5.02 -14.86
CA ALA A 499 -13.36 -6.08 -15.82
C ALA A 499 -12.94 -7.46 -15.31
N LEU A 500 -11.72 -7.60 -14.77
CA LEU A 500 -11.23 -8.86 -14.19
C LEU A 500 -12.12 -9.34 -13.04
N THR A 501 -12.48 -8.43 -12.13
CA THR A 501 -13.36 -8.72 -10.99
C THR A 501 -14.72 -9.23 -11.47
N GLN A 502 -15.38 -8.51 -12.38
CA GLN A 502 -16.70 -8.87 -12.88
C GLN A 502 -16.68 -10.20 -13.64
N ARG A 503 -15.63 -10.46 -14.43
CA ARG A 503 -15.50 -11.73 -15.16
C ARG A 503 -15.44 -12.93 -14.22
N VAL A 504 -14.71 -12.86 -13.10
CA VAL A 504 -14.69 -13.94 -12.10
C VAL A 504 -16.06 -14.13 -11.45
N ILE A 505 -16.73 -13.04 -11.07
CA ILE A 505 -18.08 -13.08 -10.48
C ILE A 505 -19.08 -13.72 -11.45
N ILE A 506 -19.05 -13.31 -12.72
CA ILE A 506 -19.90 -13.82 -13.79
C ILE A 506 -19.72 -15.32 -13.96
N VAL A 507 -18.48 -15.84 -14.06
CA VAL A 507 -18.27 -17.28 -14.21
C VAL A 507 -18.64 -18.07 -12.95
N CYS A 508 -18.53 -17.49 -11.75
CA CYS A 508 -18.99 -18.13 -10.52
C CYS A 508 -20.52 -18.24 -10.45
N LEU A 509 -21.25 -17.36 -11.14
CA LEU A 509 -22.72 -17.34 -11.12
C LEU A 509 -23.37 -18.03 -12.32
N ASP A 510 -22.64 -18.22 -13.42
CA ASP A 510 -23.09 -19.01 -14.57
C ASP A 510 -23.32 -20.49 -14.17
N PRO A 511 -24.56 -21.01 -14.23
CA PRO A 511 -24.87 -22.39 -13.87
C PRO A 511 -24.09 -23.44 -14.67
N ALA A 512 -23.66 -23.11 -15.89
CA ALA A 512 -22.91 -24.00 -16.76
C ALA A 512 -21.40 -24.04 -16.45
N SER A 513 -20.90 -23.20 -15.53
CA SER A 513 -19.47 -23.16 -15.23
C SER A 513 -18.96 -24.40 -14.50
N THR A 514 -17.78 -24.85 -14.94
CA THR A 514 -16.98 -25.89 -14.30
C THR A 514 -15.96 -25.26 -13.33
N PRO A 515 -15.48 -26.02 -12.32
CA PRO A 515 -14.39 -25.55 -11.47
C PRO A 515 -13.15 -25.10 -12.24
N GLU A 516 -12.75 -25.84 -13.29
CA GLU A 516 -11.62 -25.49 -14.14
C GLU A 516 -11.80 -24.12 -14.82
N ARG A 517 -12.99 -23.85 -15.37
CA ARG A 517 -13.30 -22.54 -15.97
C ARG A 517 -13.17 -21.42 -14.94
N VAL A 518 -13.69 -21.62 -13.73
CA VAL A 518 -13.60 -20.62 -12.66
C VAL A 518 -12.15 -20.37 -12.23
N GLU A 519 -11.35 -21.41 -12.05
CA GLU A 519 -9.94 -21.29 -11.66
C GLU A 519 -9.10 -20.58 -12.73
N ASN A 520 -9.39 -20.78 -14.02
CA ASN A 520 -8.71 -20.07 -15.11
C ASN A 520 -8.95 -18.56 -15.06
N PHE A 521 -10.20 -18.13 -14.81
CA PHE A 521 -10.53 -16.72 -14.66
C PHE A 521 -9.95 -16.14 -13.36
N LEU A 522 -9.91 -16.93 -12.29
CA LEU A 522 -9.28 -16.52 -11.04
C LEU A 522 -7.77 -16.32 -11.23
N ALA A 523 -7.08 -17.20 -11.95
CA ALA A 523 -5.66 -17.06 -12.24
C ALA A 523 -5.37 -15.74 -13.00
N GLU A 524 -6.23 -15.38 -13.96
CA GLU A 524 -6.14 -14.11 -14.67
C GLU A 524 -6.32 -12.91 -13.73
N PHE A 525 -7.31 -12.95 -12.83
CA PHE A 525 -7.52 -11.92 -11.80
C PHE A 525 -6.31 -11.79 -10.85
N LEU A 526 -5.78 -12.90 -10.36
CA LEU A 526 -4.64 -12.92 -9.44
C LEU A 526 -3.32 -12.50 -10.11
N SER A 527 -3.22 -12.65 -11.43
CA SER A 527 -2.08 -12.16 -12.21
C SER A 527 -1.98 -10.63 -12.28
N PHE A 528 -3.07 -9.91 -11.93
CA PHE A 528 -3.10 -8.46 -11.86
C PHE A 528 -2.77 -7.99 -10.43
N PRO A 529 -1.55 -7.50 -10.15
CA PRO A 529 -1.02 -7.27 -8.80
C PRO A 529 -1.58 -6.00 -8.12
N ALA A 530 -2.81 -5.60 -8.46
CA ALA A 530 -3.32 -4.25 -8.19
C ALA A 530 -4.81 -4.21 -7.84
N SER A 531 -5.48 -5.33 -7.57
CA SER A 531 -6.90 -5.33 -7.19
C SER A 531 -7.14 -4.80 -5.77
N SER A 532 -8.24 -4.05 -5.58
CA SER A 532 -8.62 -3.49 -4.27
C SER A 532 -9.07 -4.58 -3.28
N PRO A 533 -8.96 -4.36 -1.96
CA PRO A 533 -9.52 -5.27 -0.96
C PRO A 533 -11.01 -5.57 -1.17
N ALA A 534 -11.79 -4.57 -1.61
CA ALA A 534 -13.20 -4.76 -1.93
C ALA A 534 -13.41 -5.73 -3.12
N GLN A 535 -12.64 -5.56 -4.20
CA GLN A 535 -12.68 -6.46 -5.36
C GLN A 535 -12.26 -7.88 -4.98
N GLN A 536 -11.20 -8.02 -4.17
CA GLN A 536 -10.77 -9.33 -3.65
C GLN A 536 -11.86 -9.98 -2.79
N SER A 537 -12.50 -9.20 -1.90
CA SER A 537 -13.62 -9.66 -1.09
C SER A 537 -14.80 -10.15 -1.94
N ASP A 538 -15.17 -9.42 -2.99
CA ASP A 538 -16.26 -9.81 -3.89
C ASP A 538 -15.93 -11.09 -4.65
N VAL A 539 -14.70 -11.21 -5.16
CA VAL A 539 -14.21 -12.42 -5.86
C VAL A 539 -14.21 -13.62 -4.93
N TYR A 540 -13.63 -13.51 -3.74
CA TYR A 540 -13.56 -14.62 -2.78
C TYR A 540 -14.95 -15.02 -2.26
N GLY A 541 -15.86 -14.06 -2.09
CA GLY A 541 -17.26 -14.34 -1.76
C GLY A 541 -17.97 -15.12 -2.87
N ALA A 542 -17.78 -14.72 -4.14
CA ALA A 542 -18.36 -15.41 -5.29
C ALA A 542 -17.81 -16.84 -5.45
N LEU A 543 -16.50 -17.02 -5.26
CA LEU A 543 -15.84 -18.34 -5.28
C LEU A 543 -16.34 -19.26 -4.17
N SER A 544 -16.45 -18.73 -2.94
CA SER A 544 -16.99 -19.48 -1.80
C SER A 544 -18.40 -19.99 -2.11
N LEU A 545 -19.28 -19.11 -2.60
CA LEU A 545 -20.64 -19.47 -2.98
C LEU A 545 -20.69 -20.48 -4.14
N PHE A 546 -19.81 -20.34 -5.14
CA PHE A 546 -19.73 -21.27 -6.26
C PHE A 546 -19.39 -22.69 -5.77
N TYR A 547 -18.35 -22.82 -4.95
CA TYR A 547 -17.91 -24.12 -4.44
C TYR A 547 -18.90 -24.73 -3.43
N GLU A 548 -19.58 -23.92 -2.63
CA GLU A 548 -20.68 -24.38 -1.78
C GLU A 548 -21.81 -25.02 -2.60
N LYS A 549 -22.23 -24.37 -3.70
CA LYS A 549 -23.26 -24.92 -4.60
C LYS A 549 -22.82 -26.20 -5.33
N LYS A 550 -21.51 -26.45 -5.42
CA LYS A 550 -20.92 -27.69 -5.94
C LYS A 550 -20.66 -28.72 -4.84
N GLU A 551 -21.12 -28.46 -3.62
CA GLU A 551 -20.91 -29.30 -2.43
C GLU A 551 -19.43 -29.55 -2.10
N ASN A 552 -18.53 -28.69 -2.59
CA ASN A 552 -17.11 -28.70 -2.26
C ASN A 552 -16.85 -27.73 -1.11
N TYR A 553 -17.22 -28.15 0.09
CA TYR A 553 -17.20 -27.28 1.27
C TYR A 553 -15.78 -26.92 1.72
N ASP A 554 -14.78 -27.77 1.46
CA ASP A 554 -13.37 -27.46 1.77
C ASP A 554 -12.89 -26.24 0.97
N LYS A 555 -13.15 -26.21 -0.35
CA LYS A 555 -12.83 -25.02 -1.16
C LYS A 555 -13.71 -23.82 -0.80
N ALA A 556 -14.99 -24.04 -0.51
CA ALA A 556 -15.87 -22.95 -0.07
C ALA A 556 -15.32 -22.28 1.20
N LEU A 557 -14.83 -23.09 2.14
CA LEU A 557 -14.21 -22.67 3.39
C LEU A 557 -12.84 -21.99 3.16
N GLU A 558 -12.04 -22.49 2.22
CA GLU A 558 -10.78 -21.85 1.83
C GLU A 558 -11.02 -20.40 1.37
N TYR A 559 -11.96 -20.20 0.45
CA TYR A 559 -12.20 -18.87 -0.12
C TYR A 559 -12.89 -17.92 0.86
N VAL A 560 -13.83 -18.37 1.70
CA VAL A 560 -14.44 -17.49 2.72
C VAL A 560 -13.39 -17.04 3.76
N LYS A 561 -12.40 -17.89 4.08
CA LYS A 561 -11.27 -17.52 4.94
C LYS A 561 -10.36 -16.48 4.27
N LYS A 562 -10.14 -16.56 2.96
CA LYS A 562 -9.43 -15.51 2.19
C LYS A 562 -10.23 -14.21 2.10
N GLN A 563 -11.56 -14.28 2.11
CA GLN A 563 -12.44 -13.11 2.09
C GLN A 563 -12.36 -12.28 3.38
N LEU A 564 -12.31 -12.93 4.55
CA LEU A 564 -12.37 -12.28 5.85
C LEU A 564 -11.34 -11.14 6.08
N PRO A 565 -10.04 -11.30 5.78
CA PRO A 565 -9.06 -10.23 6.00
C PRO A 565 -9.26 -9.02 5.08
N VAL A 566 -9.82 -9.20 3.89
CA VAL A 566 -10.02 -8.15 2.88
C VAL A 566 -11.42 -7.55 2.88
N ALA A 567 -12.37 -8.18 3.59
CA ALA A 567 -13.73 -7.69 3.74
C ALA A 567 -13.78 -6.36 4.50
N ALA A 568 -14.62 -5.44 4.01
CA ALA A 568 -14.90 -4.20 4.70
C ALA A 568 -15.41 -4.47 6.12
N ARG A 569 -15.12 -3.54 7.06
CA ARG A 569 -15.49 -3.64 8.48
C ARG A 569 -16.94 -4.08 8.71
N TYR A 570 -17.88 -3.52 7.94
CA TYR A 570 -19.31 -3.79 8.05
C TYR A 570 -19.77 -5.12 7.39
N TYR A 571 -18.91 -5.80 6.65
CA TYR A 571 -19.19 -7.13 6.08
C TYR A 571 -18.51 -8.28 6.82
N LYS A 572 -17.53 -8.03 7.70
CA LYS A 572 -16.81 -9.10 8.42
C LYS A 572 -17.73 -10.02 9.22
N GLY A 573 -18.74 -9.50 9.91
CA GLY A 573 -19.73 -10.33 10.63
C GLY A 573 -20.51 -11.26 9.69
N ARG A 574 -20.91 -10.78 8.51
CA ARG A 574 -21.53 -11.61 7.47
C ARG A 574 -20.59 -12.72 6.98
N VAL A 575 -19.31 -12.41 6.76
CA VAL A 575 -18.31 -13.39 6.32
C VAL A 575 -18.07 -14.46 7.41
N LEU A 576 -18.05 -14.06 8.69
CA LEU A 576 -17.99 -14.99 9.81
C LEU A 576 -19.24 -15.89 9.86
N ASN A 577 -20.44 -15.32 9.75
CA ASN A 577 -21.67 -16.12 9.69
C ASN A 577 -21.65 -17.11 8.51
N LYS A 578 -21.20 -16.67 7.33
CA LYS A 578 -21.04 -17.55 6.17
C LYS A 578 -20.06 -18.69 6.43
N THR A 579 -18.96 -18.40 7.13
CA THR A 579 -17.97 -19.40 7.55
C THR A 579 -18.61 -20.43 8.47
N ALA A 580 -19.44 -20.00 9.43
CA ALA A 580 -20.18 -20.90 10.31
C ALA A 580 -21.19 -21.76 9.55
N ASP A 581 -21.91 -21.19 8.58
CA ASP A 581 -22.88 -21.92 7.76
C ASP A 581 -22.19 -23.03 6.95
N ILE A 582 -20.99 -22.78 6.42
CA ILE A 582 -20.19 -23.81 5.74
C ILE A 582 -19.79 -24.92 6.72
N TYR A 583 -19.37 -24.60 7.94
CA TYR A 583 -19.09 -25.62 8.95
C TYR A 583 -20.32 -26.46 9.32
N ASP A 584 -21.52 -25.87 9.36
CA ASP A 584 -22.77 -26.61 9.56
C ASP A 584 -23.03 -27.58 8.40
N LEU A 585 -22.82 -27.15 7.15
CA LEU A 585 -22.90 -28.04 5.97
C LEU A 585 -21.89 -29.19 6.03
N MET A 586 -20.71 -28.93 6.60
CA MET A 586 -19.68 -29.94 6.88
C MET A 586 -19.97 -30.80 8.13
N GLN A 587 -21.11 -30.60 8.80
CA GLN A 587 -21.50 -31.25 10.06
C GLN A 587 -20.55 -30.98 11.25
N GLN A 588 -19.76 -29.91 11.19
CA GLN A 588 -18.83 -29.48 12.24
C GLN A 588 -19.48 -28.44 13.15
N LYS A 589 -20.56 -28.83 13.84
CA LYS A 589 -21.42 -27.93 14.64
C LYS A 589 -20.66 -27.13 15.70
N ASP A 590 -19.68 -27.75 16.37
CA ASP A 590 -18.91 -27.08 17.43
C ASP A 590 -18.11 -25.89 16.86
N LYS A 591 -17.49 -26.07 15.69
CA LYS A 591 -16.78 -24.99 14.99
C LYS A 591 -17.74 -23.91 14.48
N ALA A 592 -18.91 -24.31 13.97
CA ALA A 592 -19.92 -23.33 13.56
C ALA A 592 -20.37 -22.45 14.73
N ILE A 593 -20.59 -23.03 15.90
CA ILE A 593 -20.94 -22.29 17.14
C ILE A 593 -19.78 -21.38 17.57
N GLU A 594 -18.53 -21.85 17.52
CA GLU A 594 -17.34 -21.04 17.84
C GLU A 594 -17.26 -19.79 16.96
N ILE A 595 -17.37 -19.96 15.64
CA ILE A 595 -17.31 -18.84 14.69
C ILE A 595 -18.51 -17.89 14.85
N ARG A 596 -19.71 -18.39 15.18
CA ARG A 596 -20.86 -17.51 15.48
C ARG A 596 -20.62 -16.68 16.74
N LYS A 597 -19.97 -17.24 17.76
CA LYS A 597 -19.58 -16.46 18.95
C LYS A 597 -18.57 -15.37 18.61
N GLU A 598 -17.58 -15.67 17.76
CA GLU A 598 -16.65 -14.68 17.23
C GLU A 598 -17.39 -13.57 16.45
N SER A 599 -18.35 -13.95 15.61
CA SER A 599 -19.22 -12.99 14.87
C SER A 599 -20.01 -12.09 15.82
N VAL A 600 -20.65 -12.65 16.85
CA VAL A 600 -21.38 -11.89 17.87
C VAL A 600 -20.45 -10.92 18.60
N GLU A 601 -19.27 -11.37 19.02
CA GLU A 601 -18.30 -10.52 19.70
C GLU A 601 -17.84 -9.36 18.80
N TYR A 602 -17.48 -9.67 17.56
CA TYR A 602 -17.08 -8.66 16.57
C TYR A 602 -18.20 -7.65 16.32
N LEU A 603 -19.42 -8.10 16.04
CA LEU A 603 -20.55 -7.24 15.70
C LEU A 603 -21.01 -6.38 16.89
N ARG A 604 -21.01 -6.93 18.11
CA ARG A 604 -21.28 -6.13 19.33
C ARG A 604 -20.27 -4.99 19.48
N LYS A 605 -18.97 -5.23 19.23
CA LYS A 605 -17.93 -4.18 19.22
C LYS A 605 -18.13 -3.12 18.13
N GLN A 606 -18.77 -3.48 17.01
CA GLN A 606 -19.06 -2.50 15.93
C GLN A 606 -20.33 -1.68 16.17
N LEU A 607 -21.33 -2.25 16.83
CA LEU A 607 -22.65 -1.63 17.03
C LEU A 607 -22.74 -0.82 18.32
N PHE A 608 -21.92 -1.11 19.33
CA PHE A 608 -21.98 -0.48 20.64
C PHE A 608 -20.68 0.27 20.99
N PRO A 609 -20.75 1.33 21.81
CA PRO A 609 -21.97 1.92 22.40
C PRO A 609 -22.73 2.86 21.45
N VAL A 610 -22.15 3.20 20.30
CA VAL A 610 -22.74 4.14 19.33
C VAL A 610 -23.11 3.39 18.05
N ILE A 611 -24.40 3.38 17.74
CA ILE A 611 -24.92 2.84 16.48
C ILE A 611 -24.81 3.93 15.41
N GLU A 612 -24.09 3.63 14.32
CA GLU A 612 -23.93 4.56 13.21
C GLU A 612 -25.25 4.83 12.48
N THR A 613 -25.48 6.05 12.00
CA THR A 613 -26.74 6.43 11.34
C THR A 613 -26.91 5.92 9.92
N GLY A 614 -25.91 5.23 9.36
CA GLY A 614 -25.88 4.75 7.98
C GLY A 614 -26.60 3.43 7.75
N ILE A 615 -26.77 3.04 6.49
CA ILE A 615 -27.42 1.77 6.09
C ILE A 615 -26.68 0.52 6.57
N PHE A 616 -25.39 0.65 6.88
CA PHE A 616 -24.56 -0.47 7.34
C PHE A 616 -24.87 -0.91 8.77
N ALA A 617 -25.33 -0.01 9.65
CA ALA A 617 -25.72 -0.37 11.01
C ALA A 617 -26.87 -1.39 11.06
N PRO A 618 -28.03 -1.18 10.40
CA PRO A 618 -29.10 -2.18 10.39
C PRO A 618 -28.71 -3.46 9.65
N MET A 619 -27.76 -3.40 8.71
CA MET A 619 -27.20 -4.62 8.08
C MET A 619 -26.36 -5.44 9.06
N MET A 620 -25.46 -4.80 9.81
CA MET A 620 -24.66 -5.46 10.86
C MET A 620 -25.55 -5.98 11.99
N ALA A 621 -26.62 -5.27 12.35
CA ALA A 621 -27.61 -5.74 13.32
C ALA A 621 -28.38 -6.97 12.83
N ASN A 622 -28.74 -7.03 11.54
CA ASN A 622 -29.26 -8.26 10.94
C ASN A 622 -28.25 -9.40 11.03
N ASP A 623 -26.98 -9.14 10.72
CA ASP A 623 -25.94 -10.17 10.78
C ASP A 623 -25.73 -10.65 12.25
N LEU A 624 -25.91 -9.76 13.24
CA LEU A 624 -25.85 -10.12 14.66
C LEU A 624 -27.03 -11.02 15.05
N PHE A 625 -28.23 -10.68 14.58
CA PHE A 625 -29.42 -11.50 14.77
C PHE A 625 -29.26 -12.90 14.15
N ASP A 626 -28.75 -12.98 12.92
CA ASP A 626 -28.46 -14.26 12.24
C ASP A 626 -27.45 -15.11 13.04
N ALA A 627 -26.38 -14.48 13.56
CA ALA A 627 -25.38 -15.17 14.37
C ALA A 627 -25.97 -15.76 15.66
N LEU A 628 -26.79 -14.98 16.38
CA LEU A 628 -27.46 -15.42 17.62
C LEU A 628 -28.47 -16.54 17.36
N ASN A 629 -29.17 -16.53 16.23
CA ASN A 629 -30.11 -17.59 15.87
C ASN A 629 -29.43 -18.95 15.67
N GLY A 630 -28.18 -18.96 15.22
CA GLY A 630 -27.38 -20.16 15.08
C GLY A 630 -26.67 -20.64 16.35
N ILE A 631 -26.87 -19.98 17.49
CA ILE A 631 -26.30 -20.37 18.80
C ILE A 631 -27.41 -20.97 19.68
N PRO A 632 -27.37 -22.28 20.01
CA PRO A 632 -28.41 -22.92 20.82
C PRO A 632 -28.64 -22.28 22.20
N GLY A 633 -27.60 -21.71 22.81
CA GLY A 633 -27.66 -21.07 24.13
C GLY A 633 -28.07 -19.59 24.14
N ALA A 634 -28.28 -18.95 22.98
CA ALA A 634 -28.67 -17.55 22.92
C ALA A 634 -30.16 -17.38 23.27
N THR A 635 -30.45 -16.48 24.20
CA THR A 635 -31.82 -16.27 24.72
C THR A 635 -32.73 -15.59 23.67
N LEU A 636 -34.04 -15.76 23.82
CA LEU A 636 -35.01 -15.04 22.98
C LEU A 636 -34.87 -13.52 23.12
N GLU A 637 -34.56 -13.04 24.33
CA GLU A 637 -34.37 -11.62 24.60
C GLU A 637 -33.17 -11.06 23.84
N GLU A 638 -32.00 -11.73 23.88
CA GLU A 638 -30.82 -11.31 23.12
C GLU A 638 -31.10 -11.23 21.60
N LYS A 639 -31.89 -12.19 21.08
CA LYS A 639 -32.29 -12.21 19.67
C LYS A 639 -33.22 -11.04 19.36
N LYS A 640 -34.21 -10.75 20.22
CA LYS A 640 -35.12 -9.61 20.07
C LYS A 640 -34.38 -8.27 20.15
N GLU A 641 -33.43 -8.13 21.07
CA GLU A 641 -32.58 -6.95 21.17
C GLU A 641 -31.82 -6.71 19.85
N ALA A 642 -31.10 -7.71 19.34
CA ALA A 642 -30.37 -7.59 18.08
C ALA A 642 -31.28 -7.25 16.88
N ALA A 643 -32.45 -7.89 16.80
CA ALA A 643 -33.46 -7.61 15.79
C ALA A 643 -33.96 -6.16 15.88
N ASN A 644 -34.26 -5.68 17.09
CA ASN A 644 -34.76 -4.33 17.34
C ASN A 644 -33.74 -3.26 16.95
N LEU A 645 -32.43 -3.53 17.08
CA LEU A 645 -31.38 -2.63 16.58
C LEU A 645 -31.54 -2.35 15.08
N ALA A 646 -31.88 -3.35 14.28
CA ALA A 646 -32.13 -3.18 12.85
C ALA A 646 -33.51 -2.55 12.60
N LEU A 647 -34.58 -3.11 13.17
CA LEU A 647 -35.97 -2.72 12.89
C LEU A 647 -36.25 -1.26 13.26
N ASN A 648 -35.70 -0.78 14.37
CA ASN A 648 -35.87 0.59 14.85
C ASN A 648 -34.92 1.59 14.17
N HIS A 649 -33.99 1.11 13.33
CA HIS A 649 -33.06 1.98 12.65
C HIS A 649 -33.75 2.77 11.53
N LYS A 650 -33.50 4.08 11.49
CA LYS A 650 -34.17 5.03 10.57
C LYS A 650 -34.02 4.66 9.09
N VAL A 651 -32.88 4.09 8.72
CA VAL A 651 -32.54 3.73 7.32
C VAL A 651 -32.51 2.21 7.09
N CYS A 652 -33.20 1.42 7.92
CA CYS A 652 -33.26 -0.03 7.74
C CYS A 652 -33.94 -0.41 6.40
N PRO A 653 -33.29 -1.20 5.53
CA PRO A 653 -33.89 -1.65 4.27
C PRO A 653 -35.14 -2.49 4.47
N ALA A 654 -36.11 -2.39 3.55
CA ALA A 654 -37.37 -3.14 3.62
C ALA A 654 -37.16 -4.67 3.67
N TRP A 655 -36.24 -5.19 2.86
CA TRP A 655 -35.92 -6.62 2.82
C TRP A 655 -35.31 -7.12 4.15
N VAL A 656 -34.56 -6.28 4.87
CA VAL A 656 -34.04 -6.62 6.21
C VAL A 656 -35.19 -6.71 7.20
N LYS A 657 -36.11 -5.74 7.18
CA LYS A 657 -37.30 -5.75 8.06
C LYS A 657 -38.16 -6.99 7.83
N GLU A 658 -38.42 -7.31 6.57
CA GLU A 658 -39.21 -8.48 6.19
C GLU A 658 -38.54 -9.78 6.67
N LYS A 659 -37.24 -9.93 6.44
CA LYS A 659 -36.46 -11.09 6.88
C LYS A 659 -36.50 -11.26 8.40
N ILE A 660 -36.23 -10.20 9.15
CA ILE A 660 -36.20 -10.24 10.62
C ILE A 660 -37.59 -10.53 11.19
N ASN A 661 -38.64 -9.84 10.71
CA ASN A 661 -40.00 -10.05 11.19
C ASN A 661 -40.47 -11.48 10.94
N LYS A 662 -40.15 -12.05 9.76
CA LYS A 662 -40.46 -13.45 9.46
C LYS A 662 -39.77 -14.38 10.46
N ALA A 663 -38.47 -14.23 10.67
CA ALA A 663 -37.70 -15.07 11.58
C ALA A 663 -38.18 -14.94 13.05
N LEU A 664 -38.49 -13.74 13.52
CA LEU A 664 -39.07 -13.53 14.86
C LEU A 664 -40.42 -14.23 15.02
N SER A 665 -41.29 -14.15 14.00
CA SER A 665 -42.59 -14.82 14.03
C SER A 665 -42.47 -16.35 14.08
N GLU A 666 -41.40 -16.92 13.54
CA GLU A 666 -41.11 -18.35 13.59
C GLU A 666 -40.52 -18.75 14.96
N LEU A 667 -39.74 -17.87 15.59
CA LEU A 667 -39.19 -18.07 16.93
C LEU A 667 -40.26 -18.00 18.01
N GLU A 668 -41.27 -17.13 17.88
CA GLU A 668 -42.37 -16.99 18.84
C GLU A 668 -43.40 -18.14 18.75
N LYS A 669 -43.35 -18.93 17.68
CA LYS A 669 -44.19 -20.14 17.51
C LYS A 669 -43.54 -21.41 18.05
N LYS A 670 -42.24 -21.37 18.38
CA LYS A 670 -41.46 -22.47 18.95
C LYS A 670 -41.30 -22.25 20.45
#